data_AF-A0A357I9U0-F1
#
_entry.id   AF-A0A357I9U0-F1
#
_cell.length_a   1.000
_cell.length_b   1.000
_cell.length_c   1.000
_cell.angle_alpha   90.00
_cell.angle_beta   90.00
_cell.angle_gamma   90.00
#
_symmetry.space_group_name_H-M   'P 1'
#
loop_
_entity.id
_entity.type
_entity.pdbx_description
1 polymer ?
#
loop_
_entity_poly.entity_id
_entity_poly.type
_entity_poly.pdbx_seq_one_letter_code
_entity_poly.pdbx_strand_id
1 'polypeptide(L)'
;MIEQARSHPLRGVLSPLLACFLLGLHLIITNHDAQAASALPPSSWTPDTSAQLTNHSALYQRHGIKSSPPVDDASIAHTTQQILHQARALGLGGKPRPTASITREQQNALHALAQRNRTGLKARFHPRHGTVTLLRSPQVRLRRQAAPATIDAVGAAAAAQRYLHEHRALLKLRAPSETLSLQTQWQDHLKLRHLRYQQRVNDVPVWGQDVYVHMNAQGDVYQFNGSYIADDAVPDPVPAIDALTAVDAVRQALEVPSLAPDTPATLVYYPDVRRGLRLSWRVEARPRISQWFDYFVDAQTGAILHRINRVHRGSVATASGRTLNGETVSFTAWLEQGLYYLIDPTFPLNDVTDTYDPVNQGLNPTGDAIVIDANNTESDLFFVVSQRADSGWDETAVTVANSARIVYDYFLDVHGRNSLDDNNMNVQSIIHFGEDIANAFWNGQFMVYGDGDGRILDSLAKCLDVAAHEMTHGVIQHSANLIYENQSGALNESFADVFAMLIDDDNWLLGGDCTLARPGYTRSLEDPNTGLVYQPKHVDDYRNLPNTEEGDFGGVHINSGIPNHAFYRVAEAIGRPNAGRIYYRALTTYLTSSSVFVDARDALEQAATDLFGASSAERQAVSDAWDAVGVSSTSAGQTNPTSPTTTAPVNGDDVLVYLRPNDASRETFDLYRQTVDAPFSGYQAGNDAGPLNSTAALRAVPSVFTLENGTHIAYLGTDGNLYLIEPGENARDIALSSTGAVRSAAFSPNGNLVAFTIAGRGEQIHVLDVGAESTTSYTVELPNFQQSETSGAAQVRLVDSLSFDYASEKLIFDVLVCTPLPNSP
;
A
#
# COMPACT_ATOMS: atom_id res chain seq x y z
N MET A 1 -12.16 -15.81 -29.58
CA MET A 1 -12.36 -15.46 -31.01
C MET A 1 -11.01 -15.10 -31.63
N ILE A 2 -10.48 -15.96 -32.50
CA ILE A 2 -9.96 -15.70 -33.86
C ILE A 2 -9.54 -17.08 -34.38
N GLU A 3 -10.20 -17.50 -35.45
CA GLU A 3 -9.99 -18.74 -36.17
C GLU A 3 -9.19 -18.46 -37.45
N GLN A 4 -8.50 -19.49 -37.95
CA GLN A 4 -7.95 -19.66 -39.31
C GLN A 4 -6.66 -18.92 -39.73
N ALA A 5 -5.59 -19.71 -39.85
CA ALA A 5 -4.72 -19.66 -41.02
C ALA A 5 -4.31 -21.09 -41.42
N ARG A 6 -4.90 -21.58 -42.52
CA ARG A 6 -4.46 -22.80 -43.21
C ARG A 6 -3.17 -22.55 -44.00
N SER A 7 -2.37 -23.61 -44.07
CA SER A 7 -1.13 -23.86 -44.81
C SER A 7 -1.01 -23.33 -46.25
N HIS A 8 0.20 -22.94 -46.66
CA HIS A 8 0.91 -23.51 -47.84
C HIS A 8 2.44 -23.22 -47.83
N PRO A 9 3.26 -24.06 -48.50
CA PRO A 9 4.71 -24.18 -48.26
C PRO A 9 5.57 -23.35 -49.22
N LEU A 10 6.69 -22.81 -48.73
CA LEU A 10 7.80 -22.36 -49.57
C LEU A 10 9.12 -22.89 -48.98
N ARG A 11 9.83 -23.67 -49.81
CA ARG A 11 11.18 -24.22 -49.57
C ARG A 11 12.26 -23.23 -50.05
N GLY A 12 13.31 -23.06 -49.25
CA GLY A 12 14.67 -22.55 -49.59
C GLY A 12 14.77 -21.02 -49.67
N VAL A 13 15.73 -20.32 -49.07
CA VAL A 13 17.16 -20.59 -48.82
C VAL A 13 17.58 -19.99 -47.45
N LEU A 14 18.38 -20.73 -46.69
CA LEU A 14 18.85 -20.38 -45.33
C LEU A 14 19.90 -19.26 -45.32
N SER A 15 19.70 -18.28 -44.43
CA SER A 15 20.72 -17.40 -43.83
C SER A 15 20.50 -17.43 -42.31
N PRO A 16 21.52 -17.23 -41.45
CA PRO A 16 21.45 -17.60 -40.05
C PRO A 16 20.36 -16.79 -39.35
N LEU A 17 19.34 -17.48 -38.84
CA LEU A 17 18.16 -16.89 -38.23
C LEU A 17 18.44 -16.64 -36.75
N LEU A 18 18.54 -15.38 -36.33
CA LEU A 18 18.22 -15.00 -34.96
C LEU A 18 16.73 -15.32 -34.74
N ALA A 19 16.41 -16.04 -33.67
CA ALA A 19 15.03 -16.20 -33.24
C ALA A 19 14.69 -15.02 -32.31
N CYS A 20 13.86 -14.10 -32.80
CA CYS A 20 13.35 -12.99 -32.00
C CYS A 20 11.91 -13.31 -31.55
N PHE A 21 11.66 -13.16 -30.26
CA PHE A 21 10.37 -13.40 -29.62
C PHE A 21 9.89 -12.10 -28.94
N LEU A 22 8.60 -11.80 -29.05
CA LEU A 22 7.95 -10.75 -28.26
C LEU A 22 7.66 -11.33 -26.87
N LEU A 23 8.14 -10.64 -25.82
CA LEU A 23 7.88 -10.96 -24.42
C LEU A 23 7.15 -9.77 -23.78
N GLY A 24 5.97 -10.00 -23.22
CA GLY A 24 5.32 -9.03 -22.34
C GLY A 24 5.95 -9.11 -20.96
N LEU A 25 6.61 -8.03 -20.52
CA LEU A 25 7.22 -7.94 -19.19
C LEU A 25 6.51 -6.87 -18.36
N HIS A 26 6.11 -7.20 -17.13
CA HIS A 26 5.59 -6.22 -16.18
C HIS A 26 6.73 -5.76 -15.25
N LEU A 27 7.40 -4.65 -15.58
CA LEU A 27 8.44 -4.05 -14.73
C LEU A 27 7.96 -2.70 -14.17
N ILE A 28 8.03 -2.52 -12.86
CA ILE A 28 7.54 -1.30 -12.18
C ILE A 28 8.69 -0.30 -12.03
N ILE A 29 8.61 0.84 -12.72
CA ILE A 29 9.48 2.00 -12.48
C ILE A 29 8.75 2.95 -11.52
N THR A 30 9.29 3.17 -10.31
CA THR A 30 8.72 4.10 -9.32
C THR A 30 9.54 5.39 -9.19
N ASN A 31 8.90 6.48 -8.75
CA ASN A 31 9.46 7.85 -8.75
C ASN A 31 10.52 8.12 -7.65
N HIS A 32 11.09 7.09 -6.99
CA HIS A 32 11.91 7.26 -5.78
C HIS A 32 13.40 6.91 -5.87
N ASP A 33 13.91 6.39 -7.00
CA ASP A 33 15.34 6.04 -7.11
C ASP A 33 16.19 7.17 -7.70
N ALA A 34 16.52 8.15 -6.86
CA ALA A 34 17.57 9.12 -7.13
C ALA A 34 18.44 9.33 -5.90
N GLN A 35 19.43 8.45 -5.68
CA GLN A 35 20.76 8.79 -5.12
C GLN A 35 21.65 7.55 -4.89
N ALA A 36 22.65 7.34 -5.76
CA ALA A 36 24.06 7.14 -5.40
C ALA A 36 24.87 6.73 -6.65
N ALA A 37 25.53 7.68 -7.30
CA ALA A 37 26.59 7.40 -8.26
C ALA A 37 27.81 8.27 -7.93
N SER A 38 28.90 7.63 -7.50
CA SER A 38 30.23 8.25 -7.51
C SER A 38 31.30 7.27 -7.97
N ALA A 39 31.77 7.55 -9.19
CA ALA A 39 33.14 7.40 -9.73
C ALA A 39 33.82 6.02 -9.77
N LEU A 40 34.21 5.59 -10.98
CA LEU A 40 35.59 5.71 -11.53
C LEU A 40 35.61 5.41 -13.06
N PRO A 41 36.58 5.93 -13.85
CA PRO A 41 36.57 5.89 -15.32
C PRO A 41 37.70 4.96 -15.89
N PRO A 42 38.08 4.99 -17.17
CA PRO A 42 37.88 3.92 -18.15
C PRO A 42 39.20 3.24 -18.60
N SER A 43 39.15 1.97 -19.03
CA SER A 43 40.23 1.44 -19.88
C SER A 43 39.79 0.30 -20.81
N SER A 44 39.86 0.63 -22.11
CA SER A 44 40.22 -0.23 -23.25
C SER A 44 39.28 -1.42 -23.56
N TRP A 45 38.61 -1.49 -24.71
CA TRP A 45 39.19 -1.58 -26.05
C TRP A 45 38.22 -1.15 -27.16
N THR A 46 38.81 -0.79 -28.29
CA THR A 46 38.26 -0.31 -29.56
C THR A 46 37.41 -1.31 -30.35
N PRO A 47 36.59 -0.82 -31.29
CA PRO A 47 35.57 -1.60 -32.00
C PRO A 47 36.17 -2.36 -33.18
N ASP A 48 35.81 -3.63 -33.31
CA ASP A 48 35.78 -4.25 -34.62
C ASP A 48 34.65 -5.27 -34.69
N THR A 49 33.56 -4.89 -35.36
CA THR A 49 33.14 -5.57 -36.59
C THR A 49 31.87 -4.90 -37.10
N SER A 50 32.10 -3.97 -38.02
CA SER A 50 31.15 -3.55 -39.03
C SER A 50 30.81 -4.73 -39.94
N ALA A 51 29.93 -5.64 -39.53
CA ALA A 51 29.45 -6.70 -40.41
C ALA A 51 28.17 -7.38 -39.91
N GLN A 52 27.09 -6.64 -39.61
CA GLN A 52 25.77 -7.28 -39.43
C GLN A 52 24.57 -6.33 -39.64
N LEU A 53 24.74 -5.28 -40.46
CA LEU A 53 23.68 -4.28 -40.72
C LEU A 53 22.68 -4.67 -41.82
N THR A 54 22.82 -5.81 -42.48
CA THR A 54 22.06 -6.10 -43.71
C THR A 54 20.73 -6.84 -43.54
N ASN A 55 20.37 -7.32 -42.34
CA ASN A 55 19.10 -8.04 -42.11
C ASN A 55 18.06 -7.29 -41.26
N HIS A 56 18.29 -6.01 -40.94
CA HIS A 56 17.33 -5.21 -40.18
C HIS A 56 16.14 -4.71 -41.01
N SER A 57 16.18 -4.73 -42.34
CA SER A 57 15.13 -4.08 -43.15
C SER A 57 13.78 -4.82 -43.16
N ALA A 58 13.75 -6.15 -43.10
CA ALA A 58 12.51 -6.93 -43.31
C ALA A 58 11.58 -7.01 -42.07
N LEU A 59 12.15 -6.98 -40.86
CA LEU A 59 11.39 -6.96 -39.61
C LEU A 59 10.84 -5.56 -39.31
N TYR A 60 11.62 -4.53 -39.61
CA TYR A 60 11.21 -3.12 -39.50
C TYR A 60 10.11 -2.77 -40.53
N GLN A 61 10.16 -3.33 -41.74
CA GLN A 61 9.11 -3.13 -42.75
C GLN A 61 7.73 -3.69 -42.38
N ARG A 62 7.64 -4.80 -41.61
CA ARG A 62 6.33 -5.34 -41.15
C ARG A 62 5.58 -4.41 -40.20
N HIS A 63 6.28 -3.45 -39.57
CA HIS A 63 5.72 -2.43 -38.69
C HIS A 63 5.71 -1.02 -39.35
N GLY A 64 5.88 -0.94 -40.68
CA GLY A 64 5.86 0.32 -41.44
C GLY A 64 7.10 1.21 -41.24
N ILE A 65 8.21 0.65 -40.76
CA ILE A 65 9.38 1.41 -40.31
C ILE A 65 10.41 1.55 -41.43
N LYS A 66 10.65 2.77 -41.91
CA LYS A 66 11.85 3.09 -42.70
C LYS A 66 13.05 3.14 -41.77
N SER A 67 14.20 2.62 -42.21
CA SER A 67 15.45 2.65 -41.45
C SER A 67 15.85 4.10 -41.13
N SER A 68 15.66 4.53 -39.89
CA SER A 68 16.20 5.81 -39.39
C SER A 68 17.70 5.67 -39.08
N PRO A 69 18.51 6.73 -39.31
CA PRO A 69 19.95 6.71 -39.04
C PRO A 69 20.26 6.47 -37.55
N PRO A 70 21.46 5.95 -37.21
CA PRO A 70 21.86 5.75 -35.82
C PRO A 70 21.85 7.08 -35.07
N VAL A 71 21.15 7.10 -33.94
CA VAL A 71 20.95 8.27 -33.08
C VAL A 71 21.99 8.25 -31.95
N ASP A 72 22.71 9.35 -31.72
CA ASP A 72 23.71 9.49 -30.65
C ASP A 72 23.08 10.04 -29.36
N ASP A 73 23.80 9.95 -28.24
CA ASP A 73 23.31 10.42 -26.92
C ASP A 73 22.97 11.94 -26.93
N ALA A 74 23.59 12.71 -27.83
CA ALA A 74 23.29 14.13 -28.03
C ALA A 74 21.90 14.34 -28.65
N SER A 75 21.50 13.48 -29.57
CA SER A 75 20.17 13.49 -30.19
C SER A 75 19.06 13.05 -29.24
N ILE A 76 19.38 12.18 -28.27
CA ILE A 76 18.48 11.82 -27.15
C ILE A 76 18.23 13.03 -26.27
N ALA A 77 19.29 13.66 -25.77
CA ALA A 77 19.18 14.85 -24.95
C ALA A 77 18.42 15.97 -25.68
N HIS A 78 18.64 16.13 -26.99
CA HIS A 78 17.92 17.11 -27.80
C HIS A 78 16.42 16.78 -27.90
N THR A 79 16.06 15.52 -28.15
CA THR A 79 14.65 15.07 -28.21
C THR A 79 13.95 15.29 -26.88
N THR A 80 14.58 14.90 -25.77
CA THR A 80 14.06 15.10 -24.41
C THR A 80 13.80 16.57 -24.09
N GLN A 81 14.74 17.45 -24.44
CA GLN A 81 14.60 18.89 -24.21
C GLN A 81 13.49 19.51 -25.07
N GLN A 82 13.31 19.06 -26.31
CA GLN A 82 12.21 19.53 -27.16
C GLN A 82 10.85 19.12 -26.58
N ILE A 83 10.70 17.85 -26.16
CA ILE A 83 9.47 17.35 -25.56
C ILE A 83 9.16 18.12 -24.28
N LEU A 84 10.13 18.30 -23.39
CA LEU A 84 9.97 19.08 -22.15
C LEU A 84 9.56 20.53 -22.42
N HIS A 85 10.27 21.20 -23.32
CA HIS A 85 10.00 22.60 -23.66
C HIS A 85 8.60 22.78 -24.26
N GLN A 86 8.20 21.94 -25.22
CA GLN A 86 6.88 22.02 -25.84
C GLN A 86 5.77 21.62 -24.87
N ALA A 87 5.97 20.57 -24.06
CA ALA A 87 5.02 20.16 -23.02
C ALA A 87 4.78 21.29 -22.00
N ARG A 88 5.83 21.98 -21.57
CA ARG A 88 5.73 23.16 -20.70
C ARG A 88 5.04 24.34 -21.38
N ALA A 89 5.35 24.60 -22.65
CA ALA A 89 4.70 25.68 -23.41
C ALA A 89 3.18 25.46 -23.56
N LEU A 90 2.75 24.19 -23.53
CA LEU A 90 1.34 23.78 -23.52
C LEU A 90 0.74 23.69 -22.09
N GLY A 91 1.51 24.01 -21.05
CA GLY A 91 1.04 24.07 -19.67
C GLY A 91 1.02 22.73 -18.91
N LEU A 92 1.72 21.71 -19.38
CA LEU A 92 1.79 20.38 -18.75
C LEU A 92 2.75 20.38 -17.51
N GLY A 93 2.52 19.49 -16.52
CA GLY A 93 3.42 19.23 -15.36
C GLY A 93 3.22 20.05 -14.05
N GLY A 94 2.25 19.70 -13.20
CA GLY A 94 1.86 20.44 -11.97
C GLY A 94 2.96 20.74 -10.91
N LYS A 95 2.62 21.51 -9.85
CA LYS A 95 3.58 22.07 -8.84
C LYS A 95 4.18 21.03 -7.85
N PRO A 96 5.49 21.08 -7.52
CA PRO A 96 6.14 20.27 -6.46
C PRO A 96 5.93 20.78 -5.00
N ARG A 97 6.06 19.90 -3.98
CA ARG A 97 5.83 20.16 -2.52
C ARG A 97 7.13 20.51 -1.72
N PRO A 98 7.15 21.49 -0.77
CA PRO A 98 8.35 21.84 0.04
C PRO A 98 8.27 21.55 1.58
N THR A 99 9.43 21.36 2.24
CA THR A 99 9.66 21.30 3.72
C THR A 99 10.41 22.55 4.25
N ALA A 100 10.12 23.04 5.46
CA ALA A 100 10.63 24.33 5.98
C ALA A 100 11.80 24.23 7.00
N SER A 101 12.77 25.16 6.91
CA SER A 101 14.02 25.26 7.70
C SER A 101 13.94 26.22 8.92
N ILE A 102 14.62 25.92 10.04
CA ILE A 102 14.82 26.86 11.19
C ILE A 102 15.66 28.09 10.81
N THR A 103 15.48 29.23 11.50
CA THR A 103 16.17 30.49 11.14
C THR A 103 17.63 30.53 11.64
N ARG A 104 18.47 31.35 11.00
CA ARG A 104 19.88 31.57 11.41
C ARG A 104 20.00 32.13 12.84
N GLU A 105 19.04 32.94 13.25
CA GLU A 105 18.98 33.47 14.62
C GLU A 105 18.73 32.36 15.66
N GLN A 106 17.83 31.42 15.35
CA GLN A 106 17.58 30.26 16.20
C GLN A 106 18.79 29.32 16.26
N GLN A 107 19.50 29.12 15.14
CA GLN A 107 20.74 28.35 15.11
C GLN A 107 21.80 28.97 16.04
N ASN A 108 21.99 30.30 15.97
CA ASN A 108 22.93 31.01 16.84
C ASN A 108 22.55 30.89 18.32
N ALA A 109 21.26 31.05 18.64
CA ALA A 109 20.75 30.93 20.00
C ALA A 109 20.92 29.49 20.54
N LEU A 110 20.66 28.48 19.71
CA LEU A 110 20.86 27.07 20.06
C LEU A 110 22.35 26.75 20.28
N HIS A 111 23.24 27.26 19.42
CA HIS A 111 24.68 27.12 19.59
C HIS A 111 25.18 27.76 20.89
N ALA A 112 24.74 28.97 21.20
CA ALA A 112 25.09 29.65 22.45
C ALA A 112 24.61 28.87 23.68
N LEU A 113 23.42 28.27 23.61
CA LEU A 113 22.88 27.43 24.68
C LEU A 113 23.64 26.11 24.83
N ALA A 114 24.02 25.47 23.72
CA ALA A 114 24.82 24.24 23.71
C ALA A 114 26.21 24.47 24.30
N GLN A 115 26.84 25.61 24.03
CA GLN A 115 28.14 25.99 24.59
C GLN A 115 28.09 26.15 26.12
N ARG A 116 26.99 26.68 26.67
CA ARG A 116 26.80 26.85 28.11
C ARG A 116 26.55 25.52 28.85
N ASN A 117 25.90 24.56 28.21
CA ASN A 117 25.42 23.34 28.85
C ASN A 117 26.31 22.08 28.69
N ARG A 118 27.45 22.15 27.98
CA ARG A 118 28.42 21.05 27.71
C ARG A 118 27.80 19.64 27.56
N THR A 119 27.69 19.17 26.31
CA THR A 119 27.21 17.82 25.86
C THR A 119 25.84 17.38 26.41
N GLY A 120 24.89 17.10 25.51
CA GLY A 120 23.59 16.48 25.86
C GLY A 120 22.38 17.41 25.88
N LEU A 121 22.48 18.64 25.35
CA LEU A 121 21.32 19.48 25.04
C LEU A 121 20.49 18.78 23.94
N LYS A 122 19.21 18.53 24.21
CA LYS A 122 18.24 18.03 23.21
C LYS A 122 17.28 19.14 22.84
N ALA A 123 17.20 19.47 21.55
CA ALA A 123 16.24 20.42 21.01
C ALA A 123 15.44 19.75 19.89
N ARG A 124 14.12 19.94 19.89
CA ARG A 124 13.20 19.49 18.84
C ARG A 124 12.38 20.68 18.36
N PHE A 125 12.16 20.77 17.05
CA PHE A 125 11.43 21.86 16.41
C PHE A 125 10.18 21.34 15.69
N HIS A 126 9.15 22.18 15.60
CA HIS A 126 7.95 21.90 14.83
C HIS A 126 8.29 21.96 13.32
N PRO A 127 8.01 20.91 12.53
CA PRO A 127 8.50 20.77 11.16
C PRO A 127 7.97 21.84 10.18
N ARG A 128 6.82 22.45 10.49
CA ARG A 128 6.22 23.51 9.64
C ARG A 128 6.51 24.93 10.10
N HIS A 129 6.74 25.14 11.39
CA HIS A 129 6.78 26.48 11.98
C HIS A 129 8.15 26.83 12.57
N GLY A 130 9.01 25.82 12.74
CA GLY A 130 10.33 25.98 13.34
C GLY A 130 10.28 26.47 14.79
N THR A 131 9.13 26.40 15.48
CA THR A 131 9.02 26.67 16.93
C THR A 131 9.57 25.48 17.71
N VAL A 132 10.10 25.71 18.91
CA VAL A 132 10.70 24.65 19.74
C VAL A 132 9.61 23.84 20.42
N THR A 133 9.52 22.53 20.15
CA THR A 133 8.57 21.64 20.83
C THR A 133 9.17 20.97 22.08
N LEU A 134 10.50 20.89 22.16
CA LEU A 134 11.24 20.39 23.31
C LEU A 134 12.61 21.06 23.37
N LEU A 135 13.00 21.54 24.55
CA LEU A 135 14.35 21.95 24.88
C LEU A 135 14.71 21.38 26.24
N ARG A 136 15.65 20.43 26.25
CA ARG A 136 16.06 19.72 27.45
C ARG A 136 17.56 19.83 27.63
N SER A 137 17.97 20.35 28.78
CA SER A 137 19.37 20.38 29.20
C SER A 137 19.65 19.15 30.06
N PRO A 138 20.87 18.57 30.00
CA PRO A 138 21.28 17.59 30.99
C PRO A 138 21.12 18.20 32.38
N GLN A 139 20.61 17.43 33.35
CA GLN A 139 20.64 17.88 34.74
C GLN A 139 22.10 17.97 35.16
N VAL A 140 22.67 19.17 35.06
CA VAL A 140 23.99 19.44 35.63
C VAL A 140 23.84 19.22 37.14
N ARG A 141 24.48 18.17 37.65
CA ARG A 141 24.67 18.00 39.09
C ARG A 141 25.33 19.27 39.61
N LEU A 142 24.59 20.08 40.37
CA LEU A 142 25.19 21.18 41.08
C LEU A 142 26.23 20.63 42.06
N ARG A 143 27.46 21.16 41.93
CA ARG A 143 28.53 21.02 42.92
C ARG A 143 27.96 21.27 44.32
N ARG A 144 28.36 20.42 45.27
CA ARG A 144 28.24 20.65 46.73
C ARG A 144 28.73 22.06 47.06
N GLN A 145 27.81 23.01 47.18
CA GLN A 145 27.93 24.21 47.99
C GLN A 145 26.61 24.34 48.76
N ALA A 146 26.69 24.88 49.97
CA ALA A 146 25.64 24.86 50.99
C ALA A 146 24.24 25.16 50.41
N ALA A 147 23.23 24.40 50.87
CA ALA A 147 21.86 24.47 50.33
C ALA A 147 21.36 25.93 50.28
N PRO A 148 21.15 26.51 49.09
CA PRO A 148 20.32 27.69 48.97
C PRO A 148 18.88 27.29 49.33
N ALA A 149 18.10 28.24 49.86
CA ALA A 149 16.69 28.03 50.18
C ALA A 149 15.95 27.46 48.97
N THR A 150 15.07 26.48 49.20
CA THR A 150 14.18 25.95 48.16
C THR A 150 13.41 27.11 47.53
N ILE A 151 13.41 27.21 46.21
CA ILE A 151 12.70 28.28 45.52
C ILE A 151 11.21 28.18 45.85
N ASP A 152 10.58 29.29 46.23
CA ASP A 152 9.15 29.37 46.47
C ASP A 152 8.37 29.53 45.15
N ALA A 153 7.04 29.58 45.23
CA ALA A 153 6.17 29.67 44.05
C ALA A 153 6.36 30.98 43.27
N VAL A 154 6.65 32.08 43.98
CA VAL A 154 6.89 33.41 43.37
C VAL A 154 8.24 33.43 42.65
N GLY A 155 9.28 32.92 43.31
CA GLY A 155 10.61 32.78 42.74
C GLY A 155 10.62 31.85 41.53
N ALA A 156 9.86 30.75 41.56
CA ALA A 156 9.75 29.81 40.44
C ALA A 156 9.09 30.47 39.21
N ALA A 157 8.00 31.21 39.41
CA ALA A 157 7.36 31.97 38.33
C ALA A 157 8.31 33.01 37.72
N ALA A 158 9.08 33.71 38.56
CA ALA A 158 10.10 34.66 38.10
C ALA A 158 11.24 33.96 37.35
N ALA A 159 11.68 32.78 37.79
CA ALA A 159 12.72 32.00 37.12
C ALA A 159 12.28 31.48 35.75
N ALA A 160 11.05 30.99 35.64
CA ALA A 160 10.46 30.57 34.37
C ALA A 160 10.32 31.75 33.39
N GLN A 161 9.83 32.90 33.85
CA GLN A 161 9.72 34.10 33.00
C GLN A 161 11.10 34.57 32.51
N ARG A 162 12.12 34.55 33.37
CA ARG A 162 13.51 34.83 32.95
C ARG A 162 13.98 33.86 31.87
N TYR A 163 13.78 32.56 32.07
CA TYR A 163 14.16 31.53 31.10
C TYR A 163 13.49 31.73 29.74
N LEU A 164 12.18 31.97 29.73
CA LEU A 164 11.41 32.22 28.51
C LEU A 164 11.91 33.48 27.78
N HIS A 165 12.18 34.56 28.53
CA HIS A 165 12.73 35.80 27.98
C HIS A 165 14.16 35.63 27.45
N GLU A 166 15.02 34.89 28.15
CA GLU A 166 16.41 34.64 27.73
C GLU A 166 16.49 33.81 26.45
N HIS A 167 15.54 32.89 26.24
CA HIS A 167 15.49 32.01 25.07
C HIS A 167 14.48 32.44 24.00
N ARG A 168 13.92 33.64 24.13
CA ARG A 168 12.84 34.16 23.30
C ARG A 168 13.12 34.11 21.78
N ALA A 169 14.37 34.34 21.36
CA ALA A 169 14.79 34.22 19.96
C ALA A 169 14.79 32.76 19.45
N LEU A 170 15.26 31.83 20.28
CA LEU A 170 15.21 30.40 19.98
C LEU A 170 13.75 29.91 19.92
N LEU A 171 12.92 30.41 20.83
CA LEU A 171 11.49 30.12 20.92
C LEU A 171 10.66 30.88 19.87
N LYS A 172 11.19 31.85 19.12
CA LYS A 172 10.39 32.75 18.24
C LYS A 172 9.22 33.46 18.96
N LEU A 173 9.42 33.80 20.22
CA LEU A 173 8.49 34.63 20.99
C LEU A 173 9.20 35.97 21.24
N ARG A 174 8.66 37.08 20.76
CA ARG A 174 9.22 38.44 20.97
C ARG A 174 9.02 38.89 22.41
N ALA A 175 7.82 38.69 22.95
CA ALA A 175 7.45 39.06 24.31
C ALA A 175 6.74 37.90 25.05
N PRO A 176 7.47 36.86 25.48
CA PRO A 176 6.87 35.71 26.16
C PRO A 176 6.02 36.07 27.38
N SER A 177 6.36 37.15 28.10
CA SER A 177 5.59 37.63 29.25
C SER A 177 4.21 38.19 28.90
N GLU A 178 4.03 38.62 27.65
CA GLU A 178 2.75 39.14 27.13
C GLU A 178 1.95 38.02 26.44
N THR A 179 2.64 37.08 25.79
CA THR A 179 2.00 36.01 25.02
C THR A 179 1.80 34.71 25.78
N LEU A 180 2.42 34.53 26.95
CA LEU A 180 2.28 33.32 27.78
C LEU A 180 1.73 33.66 29.16
N SER A 181 0.47 33.32 29.38
CA SER A 181 -0.20 33.50 30.67
C SER A 181 -0.03 32.26 31.54
N LEU A 182 0.60 32.42 32.72
CA LEU A 182 0.72 31.33 33.70
C LEU A 182 -0.68 30.86 34.11
N GLN A 183 -0.99 29.58 33.90
CA GLN A 183 -2.27 28.97 34.27
C GLN A 183 -2.17 28.26 35.62
N THR A 184 -1.15 27.41 35.76
CA THR A 184 -0.95 26.64 36.98
C THR A 184 0.54 26.43 37.22
N GLN A 185 0.88 26.30 38.51
CA GLN A 185 2.18 25.82 38.94
C GLN A 185 2.01 24.82 40.07
N TRP A 186 2.82 23.76 40.06
CA TRP A 186 2.82 22.76 41.11
C TRP A 186 4.22 22.24 41.40
N GLN A 187 4.36 21.60 42.56
CA GLN A 187 5.56 20.87 42.94
C GLN A 187 5.23 19.39 43.04
N ASP A 188 6.06 18.53 42.46
CA ASP A 188 5.90 17.09 42.54
C ASP A 188 6.53 16.49 43.82
N HIS A 189 6.32 15.19 44.02
CA HIS A 189 6.92 14.44 45.12
C HIS A 189 8.47 14.45 45.14
N LEU A 190 9.12 14.70 44.00
CA LEU A 190 10.58 14.82 43.84
C LEU A 190 11.08 16.25 44.09
N LYS A 191 10.19 17.16 44.51
CA LYS A 191 10.45 18.59 44.73
C LYS A 191 10.78 19.38 43.47
N LEU A 192 10.55 18.81 42.29
CA LEU A 192 10.62 19.54 41.02
C LEU A 192 9.40 20.44 40.89
N ARG A 193 9.59 21.61 40.27
CA ARG A 193 8.51 22.56 40.01
C ARG A 193 8.18 22.57 38.52
N HIS A 194 6.89 22.68 38.24
CA HIS A 194 6.35 22.68 36.89
C HIS A 194 5.38 23.84 36.75
N LEU A 195 5.51 24.59 35.66
CA LEU A 195 4.68 25.75 35.36
C LEU A 195 4.08 25.56 33.97
N ARG A 196 2.76 25.58 33.87
CA ARG A 196 2.02 25.55 32.61
C ARG A 196 1.57 26.95 32.26
N TYR A 197 1.90 27.39 31.05
CA TYR A 197 1.44 28.64 30.46
C TYR A 197 0.56 28.35 29.25
N GLN A 198 -0.54 29.08 29.14
CA GLN A 198 -1.41 29.09 27.97
C GLN A 198 -0.98 30.26 27.08
N GLN A 199 -0.74 29.99 25.79
CA GLN A 199 -0.48 31.07 24.84
C GLN A 199 -1.74 31.90 24.64
N ARG A 200 -1.58 33.23 24.69
CA ARG A 200 -2.57 34.24 24.35
C ARG A 200 -1.95 35.20 23.36
N VAL A 201 -2.76 35.71 22.44
CA VAL A 201 -2.38 36.86 21.63
C VAL A 201 -3.52 37.87 21.68
N ASN A 202 -3.21 39.15 21.89
CA ASN A 202 -4.22 40.20 22.09
C ASN A 202 -5.25 39.83 23.17
N ASP A 203 -4.80 39.25 24.28
CA ASP A 203 -5.65 38.71 25.35
C ASP A 203 -6.66 37.62 24.92
N VAL A 204 -6.55 37.05 23.72
CA VAL A 204 -7.35 35.91 23.25
C VAL A 204 -6.51 34.63 23.34
N PRO A 205 -6.99 33.55 23.97
CA PRO A 205 -6.24 32.30 24.06
C PRO A 205 -6.08 31.64 22.69
N VAL A 206 -4.92 31.05 22.44
CA VAL A 206 -4.67 30.23 21.25
C VAL A 206 -4.96 28.76 21.56
N TRP A 207 -5.93 28.18 20.87
CA TRP A 207 -6.41 26.83 21.16
C TRP A 207 -5.32 25.77 21.00
N GLY A 208 -5.20 24.89 22.01
CA GLY A 208 -4.23 23.79 22.03
C GLY A 208 -2.77 24.23 22.13
N GLN A 209 -2.48 25.51 22.37
CA GLN A 209 -1.12 26.05 22.46
C GLN A 209 -0.71 26.32 23.91
N ASP A 210 -0.14 25.31 24.56
CA ASP A 210 0.39 25.39 25.91
C ASP A 210 1.91 25.13 25.93
N VAL A 211 2.59 25.78 26.87
CA VAL A 211 4.01 25.53 27.15
C VAL A 211 4.25 25.22 28.63
N TYR A 212 5.20 24.35 28.87
CA TYR A 212 5.61 23.91 30.20
C TYR A 212 7.07 24.27 30.44
N VAL A 213 7.34 24.81 31.63
CA VAL A 213 8.68 25.04 32.13
C VAL A 213 8.89 24.16 33.37
N HIS A 214 9.90 23.30 33.33
CA HIS A 214 10.24 22.38 34.41
C HIS A 214 11.59 22.75 35.02
N MET A 215 11.62 22.86 36.35
CA MET A 215 12.82 23.26 37.10
C MET A 215 13.05 22.41 38.34
N ASN A 216 14.29 22.38 38.82
CA ASN A 216 14.65 21.71 40.08
C ASN A 216 14.22 22.54 41.31
N ALA A 217 14.48 22.02 42.50
CA ALA A 217 14.15 22.69 43.77
C ALA A 217 14.90 24.02 44.00
N GLN A 218 15.97 24.26 43.25
CA GLN A 218 16.79 25.48 43.29
C GLN A 218 16.33 26.53 42.26
N GLY A 219 15.43 26.16 41.34
CA GLY A 219 14.92 27.04 40.28
C GLY A 219 15.65 26.93 38.94
N ASP A 220 16.55 25.96 38.77
CA ASP A 220 17.22 25.73 37.49
C ASP A 220 16.29 25.02 36.52
N VAL A 221 16.01 25.66 35.38
CA VAL A 221 15.18 25.08 34.31
C VAL A 221 15.98 24.01 33.59
N TYR A 222 15.52 22.77 33.69
CA TYR A 222 16.12 21.63 33.00
C TYR A 222 15.36 21.23 31.73
N GLN A 223 14.08 21.62 31.61
CA GLN A 223 13.26 21.30 30.44
C GLN A 223 12.19 22.36 30.16
N PHE A 224 12.01 22.62 28.87
CA PHE A 224 10.87 23.30 28.28
C PHE A 224 10.23 22.37 27.24
N ASN A 225 8.91 22.27 27.21
CA ASN A 225 8.17 21.61 26.13
C ASN A 225 6.81 22.25 25.92
N GLY A 226 6.28 22.14 24.71
CA GLY A 226 4.97 22.69 24.41
C GLY A 226 4.68 22.77 22.92
N SER A 227 3.47 23.19 22.61
CA SER A 227 3.05 23.62 21.27
C SER A 227 2.65 25.08 21.37
N TYR A 228 3.15 25.90 20.45
CA TYR A 228 2.80 27.31 20.35
C TYR A 228 3.14 27.83 18.96
N ILE A 229 2.49 28.93 18.59
CA ILE A 229 2.78 29.65 17.35
C ILE A 229 3.87 30.71 17.59
N ALA A 230 4.68 30.98 16.57
CA ALA A 230 5.60 32.10 16.60
C ALA A 230 4.84 33.43 16.61
N ASP A 231 5.47 34.50 17.06
CA ASP A 231 4.92 35.86 17.00
C ASP A 231 4.95 36.42 15.56
N ASP A 232 4.38 35.69 14.60
CA ASP A 232 4.17 36.13 13.21
C ASP A 232 2.86 36.94 13.11
N ALA A 233 2.45 37.37 11.91
CA ALA A 233 1.24 38.19 11.73
C ALA A 233 -0.01 37.52 12.30
N VAL A 234 -0.50 38.04 13.43
CA VAL A 234 -1.71 37.54 14.09
C VAL A 234 -2.92 38.31 13.55
N PRO A 235 -4.02 37.61 13.18
CA PRO A 235 -5.24 38.27 12.71
C PRO A 235 -5.82 39.24 13.74
N ASP A 236 -6.59 40.24 13.29
CA ASP A 236 -7.30 41.18 14.17
C ASP A 236 -8.16 40.41 15.22
N PRO A 237 -8.07 40.75 16.52
CA PRO A 237 -8.85 40.11 17.58
C PRO A 237 -10.33 40.55 17.61
N VAL A 238 -10.76 41.49 16.76
CA VAL A 238 -12.15 41.95 16.71
C VAL A 238 -13.00 40.99 15.87
N PRO A 239 -13.97 40.26 16.47
CA PRO A 239 -14.86 39.40 15.71
C PRO A 239 -15.91 40.24 14.96
N ALA A 240 -16.18 39.93 13.68
CA ALA A 240 -17.26 40.57 12.92
C ALA A 240 -18.64 39.98 13.25
N ILE A 241 -18.69 38.72 13.70
CA ILE A 241 -19.91 38.09 14.21
C ILE A 241 -19.86 37.94 15.73
N ASP A 242 -21.01 38.08 16.38
CA ASP A 242 -21.09 37.88 17.83
C ASP A 242 -21.16 36.39 18.21
N ALA A 243 -21.02 36.14 19.51
CA ALA A 243 -21.06 34.80 20.08
C ALA A 243 -22.39 34.07 19.78
N LEU A 244 -23.52 34.79 19.79
CA LEU A 244 -24.85 34.20 19.55
C LEU A 244 -24.98 33.72 18.10
N THR A 245 -24.51 34.52 17.14
CA THR A 245 -24.48 34.16 15.72
C THR A 245 -23.63 32.90 15.50
N ALA A 246 -22.52 32.74 16.22
CA ALA A 246 -21.72 31.52 16.16
C ALA A 246 -22.44 30.30 16.78
N VAL A 247 -23.15 30.47 17.90
CA VAL A 247 -23.99 29.41 18.47
C VAL A 247 -25.11 29.02 17.50
N ASP A 248 -25.72 29.99 16.81
CA ASP A 248 -26.75 29.74 15.79
C ASP A 248 -26.21 28.97 14.58
N ALA A 249 -25.00 29.29 14.13
CA ALA A 249 -24.34 28.52 13.08
C ALA A 249 -24.13 27.05 13.48
N VAL A 250 -23.76 26.79 14.75
CA VAL A 250 -23.59 25.43 15.28
C VAL A 250 -24.93 24.73 15.46
N ARG A 251 -25.97 25.44 15.91
CA ARG A 251 -27.34 24.93 16.00
C ARG A 251 -27.85 24.50 14.63
N GLN A 252 -27.64 25.33 13.60
CA GLN A 252 -28.03 25.02 12.23
C GLN A 252 -27.26 23.81 11.69
N ALA A 253 -25.95 23.74 11.90
CA ALA A 253 -25.13 22.63 11.45
C ALA A 253 -25.42 21.30 12.17
N LEU A 254 -25.95 21.35 13.38
CA LEU A 254 -26.43 20.19 14.13
C LEU A 254 -27.88 19.82 13.79
N GLU A 255 -28.58 20.64 12.99
CA GLU A 255 -29.99 20.47 12.64
C GLU A 255 -30.91 20.30 13.86
N VAL A 256 -30.55 20.93 14.98
CA VAL A 256 -31.34 20.85 16.22
C VAL A 256 -32.22 22.09 16.41
N PRO A 257 -33.45 21.93 16.95
CA PRO A 257 -34.39 23.05 17.13
C PRO A 257 -33.87 24.09 18.13
N SER A 258 -33.07 23.66 19.10
CA SER A 258 -32.42 24.52 20.08
C SER A 258 -31.20 23.82 20.68
N LEU A 259 -30.15 24.58 20.96
CA LEU A 259 -29.09 24.17 21.88
C LEU A 259 -29.46 24.66 23.30
N ALA A 260 -28.87 24.05 24.32
CA ALA A 260 -29.12 24.46 25.70
C ALA A 260 -28.89 25.98 25.87
N PRO A 261 -29.73 26.71 26.63
CA PRO A 261 -29.70 28.17 26.72
C PRO A 261 -28.35 28.77 27.17
N ASP A 262 -27.49 27.97 27.79
CA ASP A 262 -26.21 28.37 28.37
C ASP A 262 -24.99 27.83 27.60
N THR A 263 -25.15 27.42 26.33
CA THR A 263 -24.06 26.89 25.49
C THR A 263 -22.89 27.89 25.43
N PRO A 264 -21.74 27.60 26.08
CA PRO A 264 -20.66 28.58 26.18
C PRO A 264 -20.01 28.81 24.81
N ALA A 265 -19.92 30.07 24.40
CA ALA A 265 -19.14 30.51 23.26
C ALA A 265 -18.01 31.41 23.75
N THR A 266 -16.77 31.01 23.46
CA THR A 266 -15.57 31.75 23.89
C THR A 266 -14.70 32.09 22.70
N LEU A 267 -14.17 33.30 22.67
CA LEU A 267 -13.29 33.73 21.60
C LEU A 267 -11.92 33.08 21.78
N VAL A 268 -11.42 32.44 20.73
CA VAL A 268 -10.12 31.77 20.68
C VAL A 268 -9.45 32.02 19.34
N TYR A 269 -8.13 31.95 19.29
CA TYR A 269 -7.44 31.75 18.01
C TYR A 269 -7.30 30.26 17.74
N TYR A 270 -7.89 29.77 16.64
CA TYR A 270 -7.78 28.39 16.20
C TYR A 270 -6.68 28.25 15.12
N PRO A 271 -5.66 27.41 15.33
CA PRO A 271 -4.62 27.16 14.32
C PRO A 271 -5.13 26.21 13.23
N ASP A 272 -5.58 26.75 12.10
CA ASP A 272 -6.02 25.97 10.94
C ASP A 272 -4.83 25.49 10.11
N VAL A 273 -4.75 24.18 9.88
CA VAL A 273 -3.64 23.50 9.19
C VAL A 273 -3.45 23.97 7.74
N ARG A 274 -4.52 24.46 7.09
CA ARG A 274 -4.52 24.91 5.68
C ARG A 274 -4.48 26.43 5.56
N ARG A 275 -5.10 27.15 6.51
CA ARG A 275 -5.37 28.60 6.40
C ARG A 275 -4.64 29.46 7.44
N GLY A 276 -3.82 28.84 8.29
CA GLY A 276 -3.08 29.54 9.35
C GLY A 276 -3.97 29.89 10.54
N LEU A 277 -3.53 30.82 11.38
CA LEU A 277 -4.27 31.20 12.57
C LEU A 277 -5.57 31.93 12.22
N ARG A 278 -6.70 31.53 12.81
CA ARG A 278 -8.02 32.17 12.61
C ARG A 278 -8.62 32.60 13.93
N LEU A 279 -9.21 33.78 13.98
CA LEU A 279 -10.05 34.18 15.11
C LEU A 279 -11.36 33.41 15.02
N SER A 280 -11.73 32.71 16.09
CA SER A 280 -12.85 31.78 16.10
C SER A 280 -13.64 31.82 17.41
N TRP A 281 -14.94 31.62 17.33
CA TRP A 281 -15.77 31.26 18.47
C TRP A 281 -15.67 29.76 18.72
N ARG A 282 -15.17 29.35 19.88
CA ARG A 282 -15.31 27.98 20.40
C ARG A 282 -16.68 27.85 21.06
N VAL A 283 -17.57 27.10 20.44
CA VAL A 283 -18.92 26.80 20.93
C VAL A 283 -18.95 25.39 21.47
N GLU A 284 -19.20 25.25 22.77
CA GLU A 284 -19.27 23.95 23.44
C GLU A 284 -20.71 23.41 23.42
N ALA A 285 -21.04 22.56 22.46
CA ALA A 285 -22.39 22.08 22.20
C ALA A 285 -22.65 20.69 22.82
N ARG A 286 -23.77 20.56 23.53
CA ARG A 286 -24.29 19.28 24.05
C ARG A 286 -25.71 19.04 23.53
N PRO A 287 -25.89 18.67 22.26
CA PRO A 287 -27.23 18.49 21.68
C PRO A 287 -28.03 17.36 22.35
N ARG A 288 -27.33 16.36 22.92
CA ARG A 288 -27.89 15.24 23.68
C ARG A 288 -26.98 14.90 24.85
N ILE A 289 -27.48 14.19 25.87
CA ILE A 289 -26.70 13.80 27.06
C ILE A 289 -25.47 12.94 26.73
N SER A 290 -25.51 12.18 25.63
CA SER A 290 -24.43 11.33 25.13
C SER A 290 -23.47 12.04 24.17
N GLN A 291 -23.65 13.33 23.92
CA GLN A 291 -22.89 14.07 22.92
C GLN A 291 -22.31 15.34 23.52
N TRP A 292 -21.01 15.53 23.37
CA TRP A 292 -20.32 16.74 23.81
C TRP A 292 -19.31 17.15 22.76
N PHE A 293 -19.53 18.29 22.10
CA PHE A 293 -18.67 18.78 21.01
C PHE A 293 -18.09 20.15 21.33
N ASP A 294 -16.87 20.41 20.85
CA ASP A 294 -16.33 21.75 20.65
C ASP A 294 -16.40 22.08 19.16
N TYR A 295 -17.17 23.10 18.78
CA TYR A 295 -17.17 23.67 17.44
C TYR A 295 -16.29 24.92 17.39
N PHE A 296 -15.50 25.07 16.34
CA PHE A 296 -14.73 26.28 16.05
C PHE A 296 -15.37 26.99 14.86
N VAL A 297 -16.05 28.09 15.13
CA VAL A 297 -16.74 28.90 14.13
C VAL A 297 -15.88 30.11 13.81
N ASP A 298 -15.63 30.38 12.54
CA ASP A 298 -14.89 31.55 12.11
C ASP A 298 -15.56 32.83 12.59
N ALA A 299 -14.84 33.65 13.35
CA ALA A 299 -15.40 34.83 13.98
C ALA A 299 -15.61 36.00 13.02
N GLN A 300 -15.17 35.88 11.75
CA GLN A 300 -15.41 36.87 10.70
C GLN A 300 -16.58 36.46 9.81
N THR A 301 -16.67 35.17 9.44
CA THR A 301 -17.63 34.71 8.43
C THR A 301 -18.76 33.84 8.96
N GLY A 302 -18.67 33.34 10.20
CA GLY A 302 -19.62 32.36 10.74
C GLY A 302 -19.46 30.94 10.16
N ALA A 303 -18.42 30.68 9.36
CA ALA A 303 -18.18 29.37 8.79
C ALA A 303 -17.63 28.42 9.85
N ILE A 304 -18.14 27.18 9.92
CA ILE A 304 -17.56 26.17 10.81
C ILE A 304 -16.20 25.74 10.24
N LEU A 305 -15.14 26.00 10.99
CA LEU A 305 -13.77 25.64 10.64
C LEU A 305 -13.44 24.22 11.08
N HIS A 306 -13.93 23.80 12.25
CA HIS A 306 -13.64 22.50 12.83
C HIS A 306 -14.65 22.09 13.90
N ARG A 307 -14.75 20.79 14.19
CA ARG A 307 -15.49 20.23 15.32
C ARG A 307 -14.66 19.14 16.01
N ILE A 308 -14.72 19.05 17.34
CA ILE A 308 -14.04 18.05 18.17
C ILE A 308 -15.08 17.38 19.06
N ASN A 309 -15.10 16.05 19.13
CA ASN A 309 -15.88 15.31 20.13
C ASN A 309 -15.11 15.26 21.45
N ARG A 310 -15.74 15.60 22.57
CA ARG A 310 -15.15 15.65 23.92
C ARG A 310 -15.55 14.46 24.80
N VAL A 311 -16.45 13.60 24.34
CA VAL A 311 -16.70 12.32 25.01
C VAL A 311 -15.61 11.34 24.57
N HIS A 312 -14.77 10.90 25.52
CA HIS A 312 -13.75 9.85 25.37
C HIS A 312 -13.81 8.96 26.61
N ARG A 313 -13.68 7.63 26.50
CA ARG A 313 -12.79 6.79 27.36
C ARG A 313 -12.81 5.33 26.90
N GLY A 314 -11.67 4.81 26.41
CA GLY A 314 -11.39 3.38 26.27
C GLY A 314 -10.09 2.96 27.01
N SER A 315 -9.94 1.68 27.39
CA SER A 315 -8.71 1.11 27.99
C SER A 315 -8.62 -0.41 27.77
N VAL A 316 -7.42 -0.98 27.70
CA VAL A 316 -7.23 -2.45 27.64
C VAL A 316 -7.70 -3.12 28.94
N ALA A 317 -8.46 -4.20 28.83
CA ALA A 317 -8.96 -4.99 29.94
C ALA A 317 -8.74 -6.50 29.68
N THR A 318 -8.40 -7.24 30.74
CA THR A 318 -8.46 -8.71 30.70
C THR A 318 -9.90 -9.15 30.85
N ALA A 319 -10.37 -9.98 29.93
CA ALA A 319 -11.69 -10.55 29.89
C ALA A 319 -11.61 -12.09 29.86
N SER A 320 -12.72 -12.74 30.13
CA SER A 320 -12.85 -14.20 30.00
C SER A 320 -14.25 -14.56 29.54
N GLY A 321 -14.34 -15.65 28.77
CA GLY A 321 -15.59 -16.13 28.21
C GLY A 321 -15.50 -17.60 27.86
N ARG A 322 -16.65 -18.20 27.56
CA ARG A 322 -16.75 -19.60 27.17
C ARG A 322 -16.64 -19.72 25.65
N THR A 323 -15.82 -20.64 25.16
CA THR A 323 -15.75 -21.00 23.73
C THR A 323 -16.92 -21.92 23.37
N LEU A 324 -17.20 -22.05 22.07
CA LEU A 324 -18.16 -23.01 21.53
C LEU A 324 -17.85 -24.47 21.90
N ASN A 325 -16.57 -24.79 22.16
CA ASN A 325 -16.13 -26.12 22.60
C ASN A 325 -16.31 -26.32 24.13
N GLY A 326 -16.84 -25.31 24.81
CA GLY A 326 -17.26 -25.37 26.20
C GLY A 326 -16.17 -25.01 27.22
N GLU A 327 -14.98 -24.66 26.75
CA GLU A 327 -13.85 -24.23 27.57
C GLU A 327 -13.98 -22.76 27.97
N THR A 328 -13.41 -22.36 29.10
CA THR A 328 -13.31 -20.94 29.47
C THR A 328 -11.90 -20.44 29.22
N VAL A 329 -11.77 -19.44 28.35
CA VAL A 329 -10.49 -18.85 27.97
C VAL A 329 -10.40 -17.40 28.44
N SER A 330 -9.18 -16.94 28.70
CA SER A 330 -8.90 -15.53 28.99
C SER A 330 -8.39 -14.85 27.73
N PHE A 331 -8.85 -13.63 27.49
CA PHE A 331 -8.46 -12.84 26.31
C PHE A 331 -8.43 -11.35 26.68
N THR A 332 -7.92 -10.55 25.75
CA THR A 332 -7.89 -9.10 25.89
C THR A 332 -9.13 -8.48 25.25
N ALA A 333 -9.70 -7.47 25.89
CA ALA A 333 -10.83 -6.68 25.41
C ALA A 333 -10.56 -5.19 25.58
N TRP A 334 -11.28 -4.35 24.83
CA TRP A 334 -11.24 -2.90 24.97
C TRP A 334 -12.42 -2.40 25.81
N LEU A 335 -12.18 -1.86 27.00
CA LEU A 335 -13.21 -1.28 27.86
C LEU A 335 -13.43 0.18 27.50
N GLU A 336 -14.54 0.51 26.85
CA GLU A 336 -14.96 1.89 26.60
C GLU A 336 -16.36 2.20 27.15
N GLN A 337 -16.49 3.33 27.86
CA GLN A 337 -17.77 3.84 28.39
C GLN A 337 -18.58 2.82 29.23
N GLY A 338 -17.89 1.87 29.88
CA GLY A 338 -18.52 0.82 30.70
C GLY A 338 -18.95 -0.43 29.92
N LEU A 339 -18.63 -0.51 28.62
CA LEU A 339 -18.78 -1.67 27.77
C LEU A 339 -17.42 -2.23 27.39
N TYR A 340 -17.29 -3.54 27.38
CA TYR A 340 -16.13 -4.26 26.86
C TYR A 340 -16.41 -4.61 25.41
N TYR A 341 -15.53 -4.22 24.51
CA TYR A 341 -15.54 -4.55 23.09
C TYR A 341 -14.55 -5.69 22.86
N LEU A 342 -14.91 -6.68 22.04
CA LEU A 342 -14.01 -7.78 21.69
C LEU A 342 -12.98 -7.34 20.65
N ILE A 343 -12.13 -6.41 21.09
CA ILE A 343 -11.01 -5.84 20.37
C ILE A 343 -9.78 -6.06 21.25
N ASP A 344 -8.79 -6.75 20.72
CA ASP A 344 -7.47 -6.89 21.32
C ASP A 344 -6.50 -5.92 20.64
N PRO A 345 -6.21 -4.76 21.26
CA PRO A 345 -5.27 -3.81 20.72
C PRO A 345 -3.81 -4.17 20.99
N THR A 346 -3.55 -5.28 21.67
CA THR A 346 -2.20 -5.74 21.98
C THR A 346 -1.61 -6.64 20.89
N PHE A 347 -2.28 -6.70 19.74
CA PHE A 347 -2.10 -7.74 18.74
C PHE A 347 -1.87 -7.15 17.34
N PRO A 348 -0.63 -7.04 16.83
CA PRO A 348 0.70 -7.33 17.38
C PRO A 348 1.28 -6.33 18.40
N LEU A 349 0.58 -5.24 18.74
CA LEU A 349 1.16 -4.14 19.49
C LEU A 349 1.36 -4.44 20.98
N ASN A 350 2.55 -4.90 21.38
CA ASN A 350 2.88 -5.14 22.79
C ASN A 350 2.92 -3.87 23.68
N ASP A 351 2.78 -2.65 23.14
CA ASP A 351 2.86 -1.38 23.89
C ASP A 351 1.70 -0.45 23.49
N VAL A 352 0.51 -0.75 24.02
CA VAL A 352 -0.69 0.10 23.84
C VAL A 352 -0.56 1.31 24.76
N THR A 353 -0.25 2.47 24.17
CA THR A 353 -0.16 3.74 24.93
C THR A 353 -1.55 4.29 25.29
N ASP A 354 -1.62 5.12 26.34
CA ASP A 354 -2.85 5.82 26.80
C ASP A 354 -3.54 6.71 25.74
N THR A 355 -3.01 6.81 24.52
CA THR A 355 -3.59 7.57 23.39
C THR A 355 -4.23 6.70 22.30
N TYR A 356 -4.18 5.38 22.46
CA TYR A 356 -4.77 4.42 21.52
C TYR A 356 -6.28 4.27 21.77
N ASP A 357 -7.10 4.24 20.72
CA ASP A 357 -8.55 4.03 20.83
C ASP A 357 -9.08 3.40 19.53
N PRO A 358 -9.23 2.06 19.49
CA PRO A 358 -9.60 1.34 18.26
C PRO A 358 -11.07 1.54 17.88
N VAL A 359 -11.95 1.88 18.83
CA VAL A 359 -13.39 2.07 18.59
C VAL A 359 -13.65 3.42 17.90
N ASN A 360 -12.98 4.48 18.33
CA ASN A 360 -13.23 5.84 17.80
C ASN A 360 -12.33 6.22 16.60
N GLN A 361 -11.32 5.42 16.24
CA GLN A 361 -10.41 5.69 15.12
C GLN A 361 -10.84 5.03 13.78
N GLY A 362 -12.04 4.46 13.70
CA GLY A 362 -12.62 3.98 12.44
C GLY A 362 -11.92 2.77 11.83
N LEU A 363 -11.55 1.78 12.65
CA LEU A 363 -10.77 0.59 12.26
C LEU A 363 -9.39 0.90 11.67
N ASN A 364 -8.88 2.13 11.88
CA ASN A 364 -7.63 2.60 11.28
C ASN A 364 -6.50 2.92 12.28
N PRO A 365 -6.27 2.07 13.29
CA PRO A 365 -4.91 1.77 13.70
C PRO A 365 -4.48 0.40 13.14
N THR A 366 -3.21 0.30 12.74
CA THR A 366 -2.59 -0.96 12.34
C THR A 366 -2.17 -1.73 13.59
N GLY A 367 -2.63 -2.96 13.69
CA GLY A 367 -2.24 -3.94 14.67
C GLY A 367 -3.21 -4.12 15.84
N ASP A 368 -4.50 -4.27 15.50
CA ASP A 368 -5.56 -4.84 16.34
C ASP A 368 -5.99 -6.23 15.87
N ALA A 369 -6.44 -7.07 16.80
CA ALA A 369 -7.41 -8.12 16.50
C ALA A 369 -8.83 -7.67 16.85
N ILE A 370 -9.78 -7.85 15.93
CA ILE A 370 -11.14 -7.33 16.04
C ILE A 370 -12.13 -8.42 15.66
N VAL A 371 -13.11 -8.69 16.52
CA VAL A 371 -14.25 -9.55 16.19
C VAL A 371 -15.51 -8.70 16.02
N ILE A 372 -16.14 -8.87 14.87
CA ILE A 372 -17.36 -8.17 14.45
C ILE A 372 -18.46 -9.21 14.25
N ASP A 373 -19.67 -8.87 14.68
CA ASP A 373 -20.88 -9.67 14.54
C ASP A 373 -21.69 -9.15 13.33
N ALA A 374 -21.99 -10.02 12.38
CA ALA A 374 -22.84 -9.70 11.24
C ALA A 374 -24.35 -9.92 11.53
N ASN A 375 -24.68 -10.43 12.72
CA ASN A 375 -26.03 -10.65 13.25
C ASN A 375 -26.95 -11.40 12.28
N ASN A 376 -26.42 -12.48 11.69
CA ASN A 376 -27.05 -13.32 10.66
C ASN A 376 -27.44 -12.57 9.38
N THR A 377 -26.72 -11.49 9.07
CA THR A 377 -26.84 -10.75 7.81
C THR A 377 -25.52 -10.82 7.02
N GLU A 378 -25.54 -10.34 5.78
CA GLU A 378 -24.33 -10.24 4.95
C GLU A 378 -23.76 -8.81 4.91
N SER A 379 -24.44 -7.82 5.50
CA SER A 379 -24.10 -6.40 5.32
C SER A 379 -24.06 -5.56 6.59
N ASP A 380 -24.82 -5.93 7.62
CA ASP A 380 -24.83 -5.18 8.87
C ASP A 380 -23.69 -5.68 9.76
N LEU A 381 -22.91 -4.76 10.33
CA LEU A 381 -21.72 -5.08 11.12
C LEU A 381 -21.79 -4.38 12.47
N PHE A 382 -21.67 -5.16 13.54
CA PHE A 382 -21.76 -4.70 14.92
C PHE A 382 -20.51 -5.12 15.69
N PHE A 383 -20.00 -4.24 16.55
CA PHE A 383 -18.99 -4.67 17.50
C PHE A 383 -19.59 -5.68 18.48
N VAL A 384 -18.87 -6.77 18.72
CA VAL A 384 -19.19 -7.67 19.84
C VAL A 384 -18.90 -6.93 21.14
N VAL A 385 -19.92 -6.76 21.98
CA VAL A 385 -19.82 -6.04 23.24
C VAL A 385 -20.37 -6.84 24.41
N SER A 386 -19.76 -6.66 25.58
CA SER A 386 -20.28 -7.15 26.86
C SER A 386 -20.32 -6.04 27.92
N GLN A 387 -21.24 -6.15 28.87
CA GLN A 387 -21.27 -5.27 30.06
C GLN A 387 -20.31 -5.75 31.18
N ARG A 388 -19.78 -6.97 31.06
CA ARG A 388 -18.93 -7.59 32.09
C ARG A 388 -17.70 -8.21 31.43
N ALA A 389 -16.55 -8.07 32.09
CA ALA A 389 -15.30 -8.63 31.58
C ALA A 389 -15.34 -10.17 31.49
N ASP A 390 -16.06 -10.82 32.39
CA ASP A 390 -15.99 -12.25 32.65
C ASP A 390 -17.20 -13.07 32.18
N SER A 391 -18.18 -12.43 31.54
CA SER A 391 -19.48 -13.04 31.21
C SER A 391 -20.26 -12.21 30.19
N GLY A 392 -21.25 -12.82 29.55
CA GLY A 392 -22.13 -12.13 28.58
C GLY A 392 -21.54 -11.95 27.18
N TRP A 393 -20.40 -12.60 26.92
CA TRP A 393 -19.81 -12.71 25.59
C TRP A 393 -20.54 -13.76 24.75
N ASP A 394 -20.60 -13.52 23.44
CA ASP A 394 -20.98 -14.55 22.47
C ASP A 394 -19.90 -15.66 22.43
N GLU A 395 -20.31 -16.94 22.49
CA GLU A 395 -19.35 -18.06 22.54
C GLU A 395 -18.57 -18.22 21.23
N THR A 396 -19.18 -17.91 20.08
CA THR A 396 -18.55 -17.90 18.75
C THR A 396 -17.47 -16.82 18.69
N ALA A 397 -17.80 -15.63 19.19
CA ALA A 397 -16.86 -14.52 19.23
C ALA A 397 -15.62 -14.84 20.07
N VAL A 398 -15.83 -15.43 21.24
CA VAL A 398 -14.75 -15.86 22.14
C VAL A 398 -13.88 -16.93 21.48
N THR A 399 -14.49 -17.92 20.80
CA THR A 399 -13.72 -18.95 20.08
C THR A 399 -12.84 -18.32 19.00
N VAL A 400 -13.40 -17.46 18.15
CA VAL A 400 -12.66 -16.86 17.04
C VAL A 400 -11.55 -15.94 17.53
N ALA A 401 -11.79 -15.14 18.57
CA ALA A 401 -10.75 -14.32 19.19
C ALA A 401 -9.58 -15.18 19.71
N ASN A 402 -9.89 -16.32 20.34
CA ASN A 402 -8.88 -17.25 20.84
C ASN A 402 -8.12 -17.95 19.70
N SER A 403 -8.81 -18.45 18.68
CA SER A 403 -8.19 -19.09 17.52
C SER A 403 -7.28 -18.12 16.76
N ALA A 404 -7.74 -16.88 16.53
CA ALA A 404 -6.92 -15.86 15.90
C ALA A 404 -5.62 -15.59 16.68
N ARG A 405 -5.69 -15.58 18.01
CA ARG A 405 -4.52 -15.44 18.88
C ARG A 405 -3.51 -16.56 18.67
N ILE A 406 -3.97 -17.82 18.72
CA ILE A 406 -3.13 -19.01 18.56
C ILE A 406 -2.41 -18.99 17.21
N VAL A 407 -3.13 -18.70 16.12
CA VAL A 407 -2.59 -18.70 14.76
C VAL A 407 -1.51 -17.63 14.57
N TYR A 408 -1.77 -16.42 15.05
CA TYR A 408 -0.79 -15.34 14.98
C TYR A 408 0.46 -15.64 15.82
N ASP A 409 0.29 -16.12 17.05
CA ASP A 409 1.42 -16.45 17.91
C ASP A 409 2.30 -17.53 17.27
N TYR A 410 1.70 -18.51 16.59
CA TYR A 410 2.46 -19.48 15.79
C TYR A 410 3.30 -18.81 14.70
N PHE A 411 2.72 -17.94 13.86
CA PHE A 411 3.47 -17.29 12.78
C PHE A 411 4.57 -16.37 13.32
N LEU A 412 4.32 -15.67 14.42
CA LEU A 412 5.29 -14.81 15.08
C LEU A 412 6.43 -15.63 15.72
N ASP A 413 6.09 -16.61 16.56
CA ASP A 413 7.08 -17.31 17.38
C ASP A 413 7.89 -18.33 16.57
N VAL A 414 7.26 -19.00 15.60
CA VAL A 414 7.90 -20.05 14.80
C VAL A 414 8.64 -19.47 13.59
N HIS A 415 8.06 -18.47 12.92
CA HIS A 415 8.59 -17.94 11.66
C HIS A 415 9.10 -16.50 11.74
N GLY A 416 8.87 -15.80 12.86
CA GLY A 416 9.23 -14.39 12.99
C GLY A 416 8.33 -13.45 12.19
N ARG A 417 7.18 -13.93 11.70
CA ARG A 417 6.28 -13.14 10.85
C ARG A 417 5.36 -12.28 11.71
N ASN A 418 5.34 -10.98 11.46
CA ASN A 418 4.52 -10.05 12.21
C ASN A 418 3.15 -9.80 11.55
N SER A 419 2.13 -10.57 11.96
CA SER A 419 0.79 -10.58 11.38
C SER A 419 0.73 -11.15 9.95
N LEU A 420 -0.45 -11.10 9.33
CA LEU A 420 -0.74 -11.71 8.03
C LEU A 420 0.08 -11.07 6.91
N ASP A 421 0.47 -9.80 7.02
CA ASP A 421 1.24 -9.06 6.00
C ASP A 421 2.73 -8.87 6.31
N ASP A 422 3.20 -9.41 7.44
CA ASP A 422 4.54 -9.15 8.00
C ASP A 422 4.80 -7.68 8.39
N ASN A 423 3.74 -6.86 8.49
CA ASN A 423 3.82 -5.42 8.72
C ASN A 423 2.66 -4.88 9.59
N ASN A 424 2.26 -5.65 10.60
CA ASN A 424 1.23 -5.27 11.58
C ASN A 424 -0.18 -5.06 11.01
N MET A 425 -0.57 -5.80 9.98
CA MET A 425 -1.97 -5.82 9.53
C MET A 425 -2.92 -6.19 10.66
N ASN A 426 -4.11 -5.57 10.65
CA ASN A 426 -5.21 -5.95 11.55
C ASN A 426 -5.70 -7.36 11.24
N VAL A 427 -6.01 -8.12 12.28
CA VAL A 427 -6.65 -9.43 12.14
C VAL A 427 -8.12 -9.27 12.48
N GLN A 428 -8.94 -9.17 11.44
CA GLN A 428 -10.36 -8.90 11.56
C GLN A 428 -11.16 -10.17 11.25
N SER A 429 -12.09 -10.50 12.14
CA SER A 429 -12.97 -11.65 11.99
C SER A 429 -14.43 -11.24 12.06
N ILE A 430 -15.24 -11.75 11.14
CA ILE A 430 -16.69 -11.57 11.10
C ILE A 430 -17.36 -12.90 11.45
N ILE A 431 -18.24 -12.90 12.44
CA ILE A 431 -19.02 -14.07 12.87
C ILE A 431 -20.52 -13.86 12.58
N HIS A 432 -21.31 -14.93 12.69
CA HIS A 432 -22.75 -14.91 12.40
C HIS A 432 -23.06 -14.32 11.02
N PHE A 433 -22.26 -14.72 10.02
CA PHE A 433 -22.40 -14.22 8.66
C PHE A 433 -23.51 -14.97 7.93
N GLY A 434 -24.56 -14.24 7.52
CA GLY A 434 -25.74 -14.79 6.87
C GLY A 434 -26.53 -15.79 7.73
N GLU A 435 -27.54 -16.43 7.13
CA GLU A 435 -28.31 -17.51 7.77
C GLU A 435 -27.90 -18.86 7.19
N ASP A 436 -27.67 -19.86 8.05
CA ASP A 436 -27.33 -21.24 7.70
C ASP A 436 -26.15 -21.37 6.71
N ILE A 437 -25.17 -20.45 6.78
CA ILE A 437 -24.00 -20.45 5.90
C ILE A 437 -23.00 -21.53 6.34
N ALA A 438 -22.94 -22.61 5.56
CA ALA A 438 -21.97 -23.69 5.69
C ALA A 438 -20.63 -23.36 5.01
N ASN A 439 -20.05 -22.20 5.31
CA ASN A 439 -18.75 -21.80 4.79
C ASN A 439 -18.01 -20.80 5.71
N ALA A 440 -16.70 -20.73 5.53
CA ALA A 440 -15.82 -19.70 6.07
C ALA A 440 -14.89 -19.25 4.93
N PHE A 441 -14.43 -18.01 4.97
CA PHE A 441 -13.55 -17.50 3.92
C PHE A 441 -12.73 -16.30 4.37
N TRP A 442 -11.54 -16.17 3.81
CA TRP A 442 -10.78 -14.94 3.72
C TRP A 442 -11.21 -14.12 2.49
N ASN A 443 -11.61 -12.86 2.70
CA ASN A 443 -12.10 -12.02 1.60
C ASN A 443 -11.06 -11.04 1.00
N GLY A 444 -9.80 -11.14 1.43
CA GLY A 444 -8.75 -10.18 1.08
C GLY A 444 -8.42 -9.16 2.17
N GLN A 445 -9.27 -9.04 3.19
CA GLN A 445 -9.10 -8.09 4.29
C GLN A 445 -9.48 -8.66 5.67
N PHE A 446 -10.48 -9.54 5.74
CA PHE A 446 -10.98 -10.15 6.97
C PHE A 446 -11.40 -11.60 6.76
N MET A 447 -11.34 -12.38 7.84
CA MET A 447 -11.91 -13.73 7.90
C MET A 447 -13.40 -13.64 8.20
N VAL A 448 -14.19 -14.52 7.60
CA VAL A 448 -15.64 -14.59 7.79
C VAL A 448 -16.03 -16.01 8.14
N TYR A 449 -16.90 -16.17 9.15
CA TYR A 449 -17.35 -17.47 9.65
C TYR A 449 -18.87 -17.54 9.62
N GLY A 450 -19.41 -18.51 8.87
CA GLY A 450 -20.81 -18.90 8.94
C GLY A 450 -21.09 -19.88 10.09
N ASP A 451 -22.34 -19.90 10.54
CA ASP A 451 -22.80 -20.73 11.66
C ASP A 451 -23.07 -22.20 11.28
N GLY A 452 -22.83 -22.58 10.01
CA GLY A 452 -23.11 -23.90 9.50
C GLY A 452 -24.57 -24.10 9.11
N ASP A 453 -24.87 -25.18 8.40
CA ASP A 453 -26.24 -25.55 8.01
C ASP A 453 -26.92 -26.46 9.05
N GLY A 454 -26.21 -26.80 10.14
CA GLY A 454 -26.66 -27.72 11.19
C GLY A 454 -26.88 -29.16 10.72
N ARG A 455 -26.43 -29.51 9.51
CA ARG A 455 -26.65 -30.82 8.88
C ARG A 455 -25.35 -31.45 8.43
N ILE A 456 -24.58 -30.72 7.63
CA ILE A 456 -23.28 -31.12 7.11
C ILE A 456 -22.20 -30.48 7.98
N LEU A 457 -22.31 -29.18 8.22
CA LEU A 457 -21.36 -28.41 9.02
C LEU A 457 -22.07 -27.75 10.22
N ASP A 458 -21.38 -27.78 11.35
CA ASP A 458 -21.63 -26.93 12.51
C ASP A 458 -20.95 -25.57 12.26
N SER A 459 -21.01 -24.65 13.24
CA SER A 459 -20.32 -23.36 13.14
C SER A 459 -18.84 -23.56 12.83
N LEU A 460 -18.37 -22.99 11.72
CA LEU A 460 -17.00 -23.16 11.26
C LEU A 460 -15.99 -22.46 12.19
N ALA A 461 -16.47 -21.52 13.00
CA ALA A 461 -15.71 -20.92 14.08
C ALA A 461 -15.23 -21.93 15.14
N LYS A 462 -15.86 -23.11 15.26
CA LYS A 462 -15.45 -24.16 16.22
C LYS A 462 -14.09 -24.78 15.91
N CYS A 463 -13.72 -24.75 14.64
CA CYS A 463 -12.55 -25.41 14.11
C CYS A 463 -11.32 -24.49 14.16
N LEU A 464 -10.34 -24.82 15.00
CA LEU A 464 -9.07 -24.09 15.05
C LEU A 464 -8.33 -24.19 13.71
N ASP A 465 -8.28 -25.38 13.13
CA ASP A 465 -7.70 -25.63 11.81
C ASP A 465 -8.36 -24.81 10.69
N VAL A 466 -9.69 -24.62 10.70
CA VAL A 466 -10.39 -23.74 9.76
C VAL A 466 -9.99 -22.28 9.99
N ALA A 467 -9.93 -21.80 11.24
CA ALA A 467 -9.45 -20.45 11.50
C ALA A 467 -7.99 -20.24 11.06
N ALA A 468 -7.14 -21.24 11.24
CA ALA A 468 -5.76 -21.25 10.76
C ALA A 468 -5.66 -21.26 9.23
N HIS A 469 -6.52 -22.02 8.55
CA HIS A 469 -6.65 -22.05 7.10
C HIS A 469 -6.99 -20.65 6.56
N GLU A 470 -8.05 -20.01 7.07
CA GLU A 470 -8.48 -18.68 6.59
C GLU A 470 -7.41 -17.60 6.81
N MET A 471 -6.78 -17.59 7.99
CA MET A 471 -5.70 -16.64 8.25
C MET A 471 -4.47 -16.90 7.36
N THR A 472 -4.21 -18.16 7.00
CA THR A 472 -3.10 -18.50 6.11
C THR A 472 -3.34 -17.99 4.70
N HIS A 473 -4.58 -17.89 4.21
CA HIS A 473 -4.84 -17.20 2.94
C HIS A 473 -4.35 -15.74 2.94
N GLY A 474 -4.48 -15.04 4.07
CA GLY A 474 -3.88 -13.71 4.24
C GLY A 474 -2.35 -13.76 4.15
N VAL A 475 -1.70 -14.74 4.77
CA VAL A 475 -0.24 -14.95 4.64
C VAL A 475 0.15 -15.23 3.18
N ILE A 476 -0.61 -16.04 2.46
CA ILE A 476 -0.37 -16.37 1.05
C ILE A 476 -0.51 -15.10 0.19
N GLN A 477 -1.57 -14.32 0.37
CA GLN A 477 -1.80 -13.06 -0.34
C GLN A 477 -0.62 -12.08 -0.17
N HIS A 478 -0.09 -11.97 1.05
CA HIS A 478 1.04 -11.10 1.37
C HIS A 478 2.41 -11.81 1.27
N SER A 479 2.49 -12.85 0.45
CA SER A 479 3.76 -13.52 0.10
C SER A 479 3.77 -13.94 -1.37
N ALA A 480 3.50 -15.22 -1.68
CA ALA A 480 3.48 -15.75 -3.04
C ALA A 480 2.31 -15.20 -3.89
N ASN A 481 1.24 -14.76 -3.23
CA ASN A 481 0.01 -14.26 -3.84
C ASN A 481 -0.55 -15.22 -4.91
N LEU A 482 -0.63 -16.50 -4.56
CA LEU A 482 -1.07 -17.58 -5.46
C LEU A 482 -2.48 -17.29 -6.00
N ILE A 483 -2.60 -17.19 -7.32
CA ILE A 483 -3.86 -16.98 -8.03
C ILE A 483 -4.81 -18.12 -7.67
N TYR A 484 -6.02 -17.79 -7.25
CA TYR A 484 -7.01 -18.73 -6.75
C TYR A 484 -7.77 -19.47 -7.88
N GLU A 485 -7.02 -20.02 -8.83
CA GLU A 485 -7.54 -20.79 -9.97
C GLU A 485 -6.58 -21.93 -10.32
N ASN A 486 -7.11 -23.06 -10.81
CA ASN A 486 -6.36 -24.20 -11.32
C ASN A 486 -5.30 -24.70 -10.32
N GLN A 487 -4.07 -25.02 -10.78
CA GLN A 487 -3.01 -25.54 -9.90
C GLN A 487 -2.47 -24.50 -8.91
N SER A 488 -2.44 -23.21 -9.26
CA SER A 488 -2.02 -22.18 -8.31
C SER A 488 -3.04 -22.04 -7.18
N GLY A 489 -4.35 -22.16 -7.50
CA GLY A 489 -5.41 -22.16 -6.49
C GLY A 489 -5.39 -23.42 -5.64
N ALA A 490 -5.13 -24.58 -6.23
CA ALA A 490 -4.93 -25.82 -5.48
C ALA A 490 -3.71 -25.77 -4.55
N LEU A 491 -2.64 -25.04 -4.93
CA LEU A 491 -1.53 -24.75 -4.04
C LEU A 491 -1.92 -23.73 -2.97
N ASN A 492 -2.74 -22.73 -3.28
CA ASN A 492 -3.25 -21.77 -2.32
C ASN A 492 -4.01 -22.50 -1.19
N GLU A 493 -4.99 -23.31 -1.56
CA GLU A 493 -5.73 -24.21 -0.66
C GLU A 493 -4.82 -25.14 0.12
N SER A 494 -3.87 -25.78 -0.56
CA SER A 494 -2.98 -26.73 0.10
C SER A 494 -2.06 -26.08 1.11
N PHE A 495 -1.46 -24.92 0.81
CA PHE A 495 -0.62 -24.22 1.78
C PHE A 495 -1.46 -23.74 2.98
N ALA A 496 -2.72 -23.35 2.78
CA ALA A 496 -3.63 -23.05 3.89
C ALA A 496 -3.89 -24.28 4.78
N ASP A 497 -4.19 -25.44 4.19
CA ASP A 497 -4.34 -26.72 4.92
C ASP A 497 -3.03 -27.16 5.62
N VAL A 498 -1.87 -26.95 4.99
CA VAL A 498 -0.55 -27.28 5.54
C VAL A 498 -0.30 -26.52 6.83
N PHE A 499 -0.50 -25.20 6.83
CA PHE A 499 -0.28 -24.39 8.03
C PHE A 499 -1.36 -24.62 9.07
N ALA A 500 -2.60 -24.90 8.67
CA ALA A 500 -3.64 -25.35 9.58
C ALA A 500 -3.19 -26.60 10.37
N MET A 501 -2.65 -27.61 9.70
CA MET A 501 -2.11 -28.80 10.37
C MET A 501 -0.82 -28.53 11.15
N LEU A 502 -0.06 -27.49 10.84
CA LEU A 502 1.10 -27.13 11.68
C LEU A 502 0.71 -26.43 12.98
N ILE A 503 -0.49 -25.84 13.03
CA ILE A 503 -1.03 -25.09 14.17
C ILE A 503 -1.92 -25.98 15.03
N ASP A 504 -2.83 -26.71 14.40
CA ASP A 504 -3.70 -27.72 15.01
C ASP A 504 -3.10 -29.10 14.70
N ASP A 505 -2.15 -29.52 15.54
CA ASP A 505 -1.26 -30.65 15.24
C ASP A 505 -1.74 -32.00 15.80
N ASP A 506 -2.98 -32.07 16.29
CA ASP A 506 -3.58 -33.26 16.90
C ASP A 506 -3.72 -34.43 15.91
N ASN A 507 -3.95 -34.13 14.64
CA ASN A 507 -4.15 -35.14 13.59
C ASN A 507 -3.84 -34.57 12.16
N TRP A 508 -4.36 -35.24 11.12
CA TRP A 508 -4.17 -34.89 9.70
C TRP A 508 -5.51 -34.65 8.97
N LEU A 509 -6.56 -34.31 9.72
CA LEU A 509 -7.94 -34.16 9.25
C LEU A 509 -8.36 -32.70 9.43
N LEU A 510 -8.88 -32.09 8.37
CA LEU A 510 -9.34 -30.71 8.40
C LEU A 510 -10.84 -30.62 8.72
N GLY A 511 -11.22 -29.70 9.59
CA GLY A 511 -12.60 -29.37 9.93
C GLY A 511 -13.26 -30.41 10.83
N GLY A 512 -12.48 -31.16 11.61
CA GLY A 512 -12.97 -32.27 12.44
C GLY A 512 -14.03 -31.85 13.46
N ASP A 513 -13.83 -30.70 14.10
CA ASP A 513 -14.68 -30.20 15.19
C ASP A 513 -15.98 -29.52 14.71
N CYS A 514 -16.07 -29.21 13.42
CA CYS A 514 -17.18 -28.49 12.79
C CYS A 514 -17.87 -29.32 11.69
N THR A 515 -17.47 -30.58 11.47
CA THR A 515 -18.11 -31.46 10.49
C THR A 515 -19.07 -32.45 11.16
N LEU A 516 -20.36 -32.30 10.89
CA LEU A 516 -21.42 -33.18 11.41
C LEU A 516 -21.66 -34.41 10.52
N ALA A 517 -21.46 -34.27 9.22
CA ALA A 517 -21.63 -35.36 8.26
C ALA A 517 -20.48 -36.36 8.33
N ARG A 518 -20.75 -37.64 7.99
CA ARG A 518 -19.68 -38.64 7.84
C ARG A 518 -18.77 -38.26 6.66
N PRO A 519 -17.44 -38.38 6.80
CA PRO A 519 -16.72 -39.14 7.83
C PRO A 519 -16.44 -38.41 9.15
N GLY A 520 -16.86 -37.15 9.31
CA GLY A 520 -16.59 -36.31 10.48
C GLY A 520 -15.43 -35.33 10.29
N TYR A 521 -15.02 -35.08 9.05
CA TYR A 521 -14.01 -34.10 8.65
C TYR A 521 -14.18 -33.77 7.17
N THR A 522 -13.74 -32.59 6.75
CA THR A 522 -13.88 -32.11 5.36
C THR A 522 -12.83 -32.72 4.43
N ARG A 523 -11.55 -32.69 4.84
CA ARG A 523 -10.38 -33.13 4.06
C ARG A 523 -9.42 -33.95 4.92
N SER A 524 -8.62 -34.79 4.30
CA SER A 524 -7.53 -35.52 4.96
C SER A 524 -6.24 -35.32 4.17
N LEU A 525 -5.18 -34.89 4.84
CA LEU A 525 -3.85 -34.81 4.22
C LEU A 525 -3.21 -36.21 4.11
N GLU A 526 -3.54 -37.12 5.03
CA GLU A 526 -3.06 -38.50 5.01
C GLU A 526 -3.71 -39.34 3.90
N ASP A 527 -5.04 -39.30 3.75
CA ASP A 527 -5.75 -39.98 2.65
C ASP A 527 -6.81 -39.06 2.03
N PRO A 528 -6.42 -38.19 1.08
CA PRO A 528 -7.34 -37.21 0.46
C PRO A 528 -8.60 -37.82 -0.17
N ASN A 529 -8.61 -39.13 -0.44
CA ASN A 529 -9.76 -39.80 -1.02
C ASN A 529 -10.94 -39.98 -0.05
N THR A 530 -10.76 -39.76 1.26
CA THR A 530 -11.76 -40.11 2.29
C THR A 530 -12.57 -38.95 2.84
N GLY A 531 -12.24 -37.69 2.50
CA GLY A 531 -12.97 -36.50 2.97
C GLY A 531 -14.44 -36.45 2.56
N LEU A 532 -15.16 -35.40 2.95
CA LEU A 532 -16.56 -35.17 2.55
C LEU A 532 -16.73 -35.20 1.02
N VAL A 533 -15.73 -34.68 0.31
CA VAL A 533 -15.61 -34.73 -1.14
C VAL A 533 -14.32 -35.49 -1.47
N TYR A 534 -14.38 -36.35 -2.49
CA TYR A 534 -13.20 -37.05 -2.99
C TYR A 534 -12.18 -36.04 -3.52
N GLN A 535 -10.96 -36.07 -2.98
CA GLN A 535 -9.81 -35.36 -3.52
C GLN A 535 -8.79 -36.35 -4.09
N PRO A 536 -8.18 -36.10 -5.27
CA PRO A 536 -7.04 -36.88 -5.75
C PRO A 536 -5.84 -36.77 -4.81
N LYS A 537 -5.08 -37.85 -4.66
CA LYS A 537 -3.80 -37.88 -3.91
C LYS A 537 -2.57 -38.04 -4.81
N HIS A 538 -2.80 -38.17 -6.11
CA HIS A 538 -1.78 -38.36 -7.15
C HIS A 538 -2.20 -37.61 -8.41
N VAL A 539 -1.25 -37.07 -9.18
CA VAL A 539 -1.53 -36.26 -10.38
C VAL A 539 -2.24 -37.03 -11.49
N ASP A 540 -2.10 -38.35 -11.54
CA ASP A 540 -2.85 -39.21 -12.48
C ASP A 540 -4.37 -39.11 -12.30
N ASP A 541 -4.83 -38.77 -11.09
CA ASP A 541 -6.23 -38.57 -10.76
C ASP A 541 -6.65 -37.08 -10.81
N TYR A 542 -5.77 -36.20 -11.31
CA TYR A 542 -6.03 -34.75 -11.42
C TYR A 542 -7.35 -34.48 -12.14
N ARG A 543 -8.17 -33.61 -11.55
CA ARG A 543 -9.49 -33.27 -12.07
C ARG A 543 -9.43 -31.99 -12.89
N ASN A 544 -9.53 -32.13 -14.22
CA ASN A 544 -9.71 -31.02 -15.15
C ASN A 544 -11.16 -30.52 -15.10
N LEU A 545 -11.45 -29.61 -14.17
CA LEU A 545 -12.76 -28.98 -14.04
C LEU A 545 -12.79 -27.62 -14.78
N PRO A 546 -13.98 -27.11 -15.15
CA PRO A 546 -14.10 -25.77 -15.71
C PRO A 546 -13.48 -24.72 -14.78
N ASN A 547 -12.74 -23.76 -15.33
CA ASN A 547 -12.27 -22.60 -14.57
C ASN A 547 -13.40 -21.56 -14.42
N THR A 548 -14.42 -21.94 -13.67
CA THR A 548 -15.59 -21.13 -13.29
C THR A 548 -15.94 -21.44 -11.84
N GLU A 549 -16.79 -20.63 -11.22
CA GLU A 549 -17.26 -20.86 -9.85
C GLU A 549 -17.89 -22.26 -9.68
N GLU A 550 -18.72 -22.72 -10.61
CA GLU A 550 -19.32 -24.07 -10.53
C GLU A 550 -18.29 -25.21 -10.70
N GLY A 551 -17.18 -24.91 -11.38
CA GLY A 551 -16.06 -25.83 -11.53
C GLY A 551 -15.01 -25.67 -10.44
N ASP A 552 -15.32 -24.96 -9.35
CA ASP A 552 -14.40 -24.69 -8.24
C ASP A 552 -13.11 -24.03 -8.73
N PHE A 553 -13.24 -23.07 -9.66
CA PHE A 553 -12.15 -22.35 -10.33
C PHE A 553 -11.06 -23.29 -10.89
N GLY A 554 -11.46 -24.41 -11.49
CA GLY A 554 -10.53 -25.43 -11.95
C GLY A 554 -10.19 -26.49 -10.89
N GLY A 555 -11.05 -26.66 -9.89
CA GLY A 555 -10.94 -27.66 -8.84
C GLY A 555 -9.89 -27.33 -7.80
N VAL A 556 -9.83 -26.10 -7.28
CA VAL A 556 -8.84 -25.67 -6.30
C VAL A 556 -8.93 -26.47 -4.99
N HIS A 557 -10.14 -26.63 -4.46
CA HIS A 557 -10.40 -27.43 -3.25
C HIS A 557 -10.32 -28.94 -3.53
N ILE A 558 -10.47 -29.36 -4.78
CA ILE A 558 -10.40 -30.78 -5.14
C ILE A 558 -8.95 -31.19 -5.33
N ASN A 559 -8.22 -30.51 -6.21
CA ASN A 559 -6.86 -30.87 -6.58
C ASN A 559 -5.81 -30.54 -5.50
N SER A 560 -6.17 -29.79 -4.45
CA SER A 560 -5.31 -29.54 -3.27
C SER A 560 -4.93 -30.82 -2.52
N GLY A 561 -5.70 -31.91 -2.67
CA GLY A 561 -5.37 -33.22 -2.09
C GLY A 561 -4.00 -33.77 -2.51
N ILE A 562 -3.53 -33.45 -3.72
CA ILE A 562 -2.23 -33.89 -4.26
C ILE A 562 -1.07 -33.28 -3.46
N PRO A 563 -0.91 -31.93 -3.40
CA PRO A 563 0.12 -31.30 -2.58
C PRO A 563 -0.08 -31.50 -1.06
N ASN A 564 -1.33 -31.66 -0.58
CA ASN A 564 -1.61 -32.02 0.82
C ASN A 564 -0.99 -33.37 1.21
N HIS A 565 -1.16 -34.39 0.34
CA HIS A 565 -0.58 -35.70 0.57
C HIS A 565 0.95 -35.69 0.47
N ALA A 566 1.51 -34.84 -0.40
CA ALA A 566 2.95 -34.62 -0.44
C ALA A 566 3.46 -34.02 0.89
N PHE A 567 2.78 -33.01 1.45
CA PHE A 567 3.17 -32.44 2.74
C PHE A 567 3.12 -33.45 3.88
N TYR A 568 2.03 -34.23 4.00
CA TYR A 568 1.92 -35.30 5.00
C TYR A 568 3.16 -36.21 4.95
N ARG A 569 3.55 -36.66 3.75
CA ARG A 569 4.74 -37.51 3.57
C ARG A 569 6.04 -36.84 3.97
N VAL A 570 6.21 -35.56 3.64
CA VAL A 570 7.37 -34.77 4.09
C VAL A 570 7.41 -34.72 5.61
N ALA A 571 6.31 -34.30 6.24
CA ALA A 571 6.23 -34.14 7.68
C ALA A 571 6.41 -35.45 8.46
N GLU A 572 5.89 -36.58 7.96
CA GLU A 572 6.13 -37.90 8.56
C GLU A 572 7.60 -38.33 8.44
N ALA A 573 8.29 -37.94 7.37
CA ALA A 573 9.69 -38.30 7.15
C ALA A 573 10.66 -37.46 8.00
N ILE A 574 10.40 -36.16 8.19
CA ILE A 574 11.38 -35.23 8.81
C ILE A 574 10.84 -34.45 10.02
N GLY A 575 9.60 -34.68 10.41
CA GLY A 575 8.90 -33.98 11.48
C GLY A 575 8.27 -32.66 11.04
N ARG A 576 7.10 -32.35 11.61
CA ARG A 576 6.35 -31.09 11.40
C ARG A 576 7.21 -29.83 11.55
N PRO A 577 8.12 -29.67 12.55
CA PRO A 577 8.92 -28.45 12.67
C PRO A 577 9.84 -28.18 11.47
N ASN A 578 10.52 -29.20 10.96
CA ASN A 578 11.41 -29.03 9.81
C ASN A 578 10.59 -28.85 8.52
N ALA A 579 9.53 -29.64 8.33
CA ALA A 579 8.62 -29.50 7.20
C ALA A 579 8.00 -28.09 7.15
N GLY A 580 7.54 -27.56 8.28
CA GLY A 580 6.97 -26.22 8.37
C GLY A 580 7.95 -25.12 8.01
N ARG A 581 9.24 -25.22 8.42
CA ARG A 581 10.28 -24.27 8.01
C ARG A 581 10.55 -24.29 6.51
N ILE A 582 10.53 -25.47 5.88
CA ILE A 582 10.72 -25.64 4.44
C ILE A 582 9.53 -25.03 3.68
N TYR A 583 8.30 -25.38 4.06
CA TYR A 583 7.09 -24.88 3.43
C TYR A 583 6.94 -23.37 3.60
N TYR A 584 7.22 -22.82 4.78
CA TYR A 584 7.19 -21.37 5.00
C TYR A 584 8.20 -20.63 4.12
N ARG A 585 9.44 -21.13 4.03
CA ARG A 585 10.44 -20.52 3.15
C ARG A 585 10.06 -20.64 1.68
N ALA A 586 9.54 -21.79 1.24
CA ALA A 586 9.07 -21.96 -0.14
C ALA A 586 7.97 -20.95 -0.48
N LEU A 587 6.97 -20.81 0.40
CA LEU A 587 5.87 -19.86 0.24
C LEU A 587 6.33 -18.40 0.18
N THR A 588 7.24 -18.00 1.07
CA THR A 588 7.62 -16.59 1.24
C THR A 588 8.79 -16.13 0.38
N THR A 589 9.58 -17.07 -0.16
CA THR A 589 10.82 -16.75 -0.89
C THR A 589 10.78 -17.15 -2.36
N TYR A 590 10.12 -18.26 -2.70
CA TYR A 590 10.31 -18.91 -4.00
C TYR A 590 9.05 -19.00 -4.86
N LEU A 591 7.89 -19.27 -4.25
CA LEU A 591 6.63 -19.35 -4.98
C LEU A 591 6.22 -17.97 -5.52
N THR A 592 5.55 -17.99 -6.66
CA THR A 592 5.02 -16.81 -7.34
C THR A 592 3.52 -16.98 -7.60
N SER A 593 2.83 -15.91 -7.99
CA SER A 593 1.38 -15.91 -8.10
C SER A 593 0.81 -16.95 -9.07
N SER A 594 1.58 -17.34 -10.11
CA SER A 594 1.15 -18.34 -11.11
C SER A 594 1.84 -19.70 -10.94
N SER A 595 2.46 -19.96 -9.80
CA SER A 595 3.18 -21.22 -9.57
C SER A 595 2.25 -22.43 -9.69
N VAL A 596 2.72 -23.48 -10.34
CA VAL A 596 2.05 -24.76 -10.51
C VAL A 596 2.72 -25.86 -9.66
N PHE A 597 2.20 -27.09 -9.66
CA PHE A 597 2.69 -28.15 -8.77
C PHE A 597 4.19 -28.44 -8.93
N VAL A 598 4.72 -28.40 -10.15
CA VAL A 598 6.16 -28.61 -10.37
C VAL A 598 6.99 -27.47 -9.79
N ASP A 599 6.51 -26.22 -9.84
CA ASP A 599 7.19 -25.08 -9.23
C ASP A 599 7.21 -25.19 -7.70
N ALA A 600 6.15 -25.71 -7.10
CA ALA A 600 6.09 -25.97 -5.66
C ALA A 600 7.08 -27.04 -5.21
N ARG A 601 7.23 -28.12 -5.98
CA ARG A 601 8.31 -29.10 -5.73
C ARG A 601 9.68 -28.42 -5.74
N ASP A 602 10.00 -27.69 -6.81
CA ASP A 602 11.31 -27.07 -6.99
C ASP A 602 11.59 -26.05 -5.88
N ALA A 603 10.60 -25.23 -5.52
CA ALA A 603 10.67 -24.28 -4.42
C ALA A 603 10.93 -24.95 -3.06
N LEU A 604 10.28 -26.08 -2.78
CA LEU A 604 10.46 -26.84 -1.54
C LEU A 604 11.83 -27.53 -1.48
N GLU A 605 12.31 -28.09 -2.59
CA GLU A 605 13.66 -28.67 -2.67
C GLU A 605 14.74 -27.59 -2.49
N GLN A 606 14.55 -26.40 -3.08
CA GLN A 606 15.46 -25.27 -2.89
C GLN A 606 15.42 -24.75 -1.45
N ALA A 607 14.23 -24.61 -0.85
CA ALA A 607 14.08 -24.22 0.55
C ALA A 607 14.77 -25.22 1.50
N ALA A 608 14.61 -26.53 1.26
CA ALA A 608 15.29 -27.57 2.03
C ALA A 608 16.82 -27.52 1.83
N THR A 609 17.28 -27.24 0.61
CA THR A 609 18.70 -27.07 0.28
C THR A 609 19.31 -25.89 1.04
N ASP A 610 18.63 -24.75 1.10
CA ASP A 610 19.12 -23.58 1.83
C ASP A 610 19.21 -23.81 3.33
N LEU A 611 18.22 -24.50 3.90
CA LEU A 611 18.08 -24.68 5.34
C LEU A 611 18.96 -25.82 5.88
N PHE A 612 19.16 -26.88 5.09
CA PHE A 612 19.77 -28.13 5.55
C PHE A 612 20.92 -28.63 4.65
N GLY A 613 21.09 -28.06 3.45
CA GLY A 613 22.12 -28.43 2.47
C GLY A 613 21.61 -29.34 1.35
N ALA A 614 22.31 -29.34 0.22
CA ALA A 614 21.89 -30.01 -1.02
C ALA A 614 21.86 -31.55 -0.94
N SER A 615 22.59 -32.15 0.01
CA SER A 615 22.63 -33.62 0.24
C SER A 615 21.93 -34.03 1.54
N SER A 616 21.05 -33.17 2.06
CA SER A 616 20.33 -33.39 3.31
C SER A 616 19.23 -34.44 3.17
N ALA A 617 18.87 -35.08 4.29
CA ALA A 617 17.74 -36.01 4.33
C ALA A 617 16.42 -35.25 4.11
N GLU A 618 16.36 -33.98 4.52
CA GLU A 618 15.23 -33.07 4.34
C GLU A 618 14.94 -32.80 2.87
N ARG A 619 15.95 -32.44 2.08
CA ARG A 619 15.78 -32.25 0.63
C ARG A 619 15.38 -33.55 -0.06
N GLN A 620 15.96 -34.68 0.35
CA GLN A 620 15.59 -35.98 -0.21
C GLN A 620 14.15 -36.35 0.12
N ALA A 621 13.68 -36.11 1.35
CA ALA A 621 12.31 -36.37 1.76
C ALA A 621 11.29 -35.55 0.96
N VAL A 622 11.60 -34.29 0.65
CA VAL A 622 10.78 -33.47 -0.27
C VAL A 622 10.70 -34.12 -1.64
N SER A 623 11.84 -34.47 -2.24
CA SER A 623 11.86 -35.13 -3.55
C SER A 623 11.02 -36.41 -3.56
N ASP A 624 11.25 -37.29 -2.58
CA ASP A 624 10.57 -38.59 -2.48
C ASP A 624 9.05 -38.44 -2.30
N ALA A 625 8.61 -37.45 -1.50
CA ALA A 625 7.20 -37.18 -1.28
C ALA A 625 6.49 -36.65 -2.52
N TRP A 626 7.12 -35.72 -3.25
CA TRP A 626 6.56 -35.14 -4.48
C TRP A 626 6.60 -36.14 -5.65
N ASP A 627 7.61 -37.00 -5.72
CA ASP A 627 7.64 -38.16 -6.62
C ASP A 627 6.50 -39.14 -6.32
N ALA A 628 6.19 -39.39 -5.04
CA ALA A 628 5.13 -40.30 -4.63
C ALA A 628 3.71 -39.83 -5.00
N VAL A 629 3.51 -38.53 -5.24
CA VAL A 629 2.25 -37.96 -5.74
C VAL A 629 2.26 -37.69 -7.25
N GLY A 630 3.33 -38.12 -7.94
CA GLY A 630 3.44 -38.11 -9.40
C GLY A 630 3.91 -36.79 -10.02
N VAL A 631 4.31 -35.81 -9.20
CA VAL A 631 4.81 -34.52 -9.69
C VAL A 631 6.32 -34.62 -9.85
N SER A 632 6.78 -35.01 -11.04
CA SER A 632 8.20 -35.09 -11.39
C SER A 632 8.72 -33.80 -12.04
N SER A 633 10.03 -33.57 -12.03
CA SER A 633 10.70 -32.46 -12.74
C SER A 633 10.51 -32.47 -14.27
N THR A 634 9.80 -33.45 -14.82
CA THR A 634 9.46 -33.56 -16.26
C THR A 634 8.03 -33.11 -16.61
N SER A 635 7.21 -32.69 -15.64
CA SER A 635 5.77 -32.39 -15.82
C SER A 635 5.43 -30.95 -16.25
N ALA A 636 6.39 -30.16 -16.72
CA ALA A 636 6.18 -28.76 -17.12
C ALA A 636 5.37 -28.64 -18.42
N GLY A 637 4.06 -28.41 -18.33
CA GLY A 637 3.27 -28.06 -19.51
C GLY A 637 1.75 -28.03 -19.36
N GLN A 638 1.19 -27.16 -18.52
CA GLN A 638 -0.15 -26.59 -18.72
C GLN A 638 -0.22 -25.18 -18.11
N THR A 639 -0.39 -24.16 -18.94
CA THR A 639 -0.56 -22.75 -18.51
C THR A 639 -1.81 -22.16 -19.16
N ASN A 640 -2.59 -21.35 -18.44
CA ASN A 640 -3.30 -20.19 -19.02
C ASN A 640 -3.46 -19.05 -17.99
N PRO A 641 -3.51 -17.77 -18.42
CA PRO A 641 -3.32 -16.57 -17.62
C PRO A 641 -4.62 -15.78 -17.30
N THR A 642 -4.58 -14.95 -16.26
CA THR A 642 -5.65 -14.14 -15.64
C THR A 642 -6.00 -12.81 -16.34
N SER A 643 -7.12 -12.18 -15.95
CA SER A 643 -7.45 -10.76 -16.24
C SER A 643 -7.63 -9.91 -14.97
N PRO A 644 -7.39 -8.57 -15.00
CA PRO A 644 -7.23 -7.70 -13.81
C PRO A 644 -8.49 -6.87 -13.42
N THR A 645 -8.48 -6.34 -12.18
CA THR A 645 -9.58 -5.66 -11.44
C THR A 645 -9.80 -4.16 -11.77
N THR A 646 -11.03 -3.66 -11.51
CA THR A 646 -11.60 -2.37 -11.96
C THR A 646 -11.44 -1.17 -11.00
N THR A 647 -11.38 0.05 -11.57
CA THR A 647 -11.31 1.36 -10.87
C THR A 647 -12.64 2.13 -10.89
N ALA A 648 -12.82 3.11 -10.00
CA ALA A 648 -14.02 3.96 -9.94
C ALA A 648 -14.26 4.75 -11.25
N PRO A 649 -15.52 4.94 -11.70
CA PRO A 649 -15.82 5.62 -12.96
C PRO A 649 -15.45 7.11 -12.92
N VAL A 650 -14.80 7.59 -13.98
CA VAL A 650 -14.56 9.02 -14.20
C VAL A 650 -15.81 9.63 -14.84
N ASN A 651 -16.27 10.80 -14.39
CA ASN A 651 -17.40 11.50 -15.01
C ASN A 651 -16.97 12.12 -16.35
N GLY A 652 -17.55 11.63 -17.44
CA GLY A 652 -17.32 12.11 -18.80
C GLY A 652 -18.03 11.19 -19.82
N ASP A 653 -17.98 11.58 -21.09
CA ASP A 653 -18.36 10.69 -22.18
C ASP A 653 -17.27 9.63 -22.36
N ASP A 654 -17.66 8.35 -22.48
CA ASP A 654 -16.72 7.32 -22.87
C ASP A 654 -16.31 7.55 -24.33
N VAL A 655 -15.01 7.46 -24.62
CA VAL A 655 -14.49 7.70 -25.97
C VAL A 655 -13.61 6.56 -26.43
N LEU A 656 -13.86 6.08 -27.64
CA LEU A 656 -12.95 5.17 -28.34
C LEU A 656 -12.04 6.00 -29.25
N VAL A 657 -10.73 5.95 -29.00
CA VAL A 657 -9.71 6.50 -29.89
C VAL A 657 -9.03 5.35 -30.63
N TYR A 658 -8.96 5.43 -31.95
CA TYR A 658 -8.45 4.33 -32.75
C TYR A 658 -7.79 4.80 -34.06
N LEU A 659 -6.94 3.92 -34.61
CA LEU A 659 -6.27 4.13 -35.88
C LEU A 659 -6.98 3.37 -36.99
N ARG A 660 -7.26 4.04 -38.11
CA ARG A 660 -7.82 3.44 -39.32
C ARG A 660 -6.76 3.45 -40.43
N PRO A 661 -6.53 2.34 -41.14
CA PRO A 661 -5.66 2.35 -42.32
C PRO A 661 -6.14 3.40 -43.32
N ASN A 662 -5.25 4.31 -43.70
CA ASN A 662 -5.57 5.35 -44.68
C ASN A 662 -5.65 4.81 -46.11
N ASP A 663 -5.08 3.63 -46.36
CA ASP A 663 -5.13 2.91 -47.63
C ASP A 663 -5.11 1.37 -47.46
N ALA A 664 -5.14 0.66 -48.59
CA ALA A 664 -5.12 -0.80 -48.63
C ALA A 664 -3.77 -1.44 -48.23
N SER A 665 -2.67 -0.68 -48.21
CA SER A 665 -1.35 -1.16 -47.80
C SER A 665 -1.28 -1.43 -46.30
N ARG A 666 -2.11 -0.71 -45.52
CA ARG A 666 -2.11 -0.73 -44.04
C ARG A 666 -0.75 -0.40 -43.43
N GLU A 667 0.06 0.39 -44.14
CA GLU A 667 1.35 0.89 -43.65
C GLU A 667 1.19 2.18 -42.85
N THR A 668 0.18 2.99 -43.17
CA THR A 668 -0.07 4.30 -42.54
C THR A 668 -1.51 4.43 -42.06
N PHE A 669 -1.71 5.27 -41.05
CA PHE A 669 -2.98 5.33 -40.32
C PHE A 669 -3.46 6.76 -40.11
N ASP A 670 -4.77 6.89 -40.09
CA ASP A 670 -5.49 8.08 -39.68
C ASP A 670 -6.13 7.84 -38.31
N LEU A 671 -6.05 8.83 -37.44
CA LEU A 671 -6.58 8.82 -36.09
C LEU A 671 -8.04 9.26 -36.10
N TYR A 672 -8.89 8.47 -35.48
CA TYR A 672 -10.31 8.75 -35.31
C TYR A 672 -10.69 8.63 -33.84
N ARG A 673 -11.76 9.34 -33.47
CA ARG A 673 -12.45 9.12 -32.19
C ARG A 673 -13.94 8.90 -32.42
N GLN A 674 -14.59 8.22 -31.51
CA GLN A 674 -16.05 8.25 -31.37
C GLN A 674 -16.41 8.33 -29.89
N THR A 675 -17.45 9.09 -29.56
CA THR A 675 -18.12 8.96 -28.26
C THR A 675 -18.93 7.67 -28.28
N VAL A 676 -18.84 6.89 -27.20
CA VAL A 676 -19.51 5.62 -27.04
C VAL A 676 -20.39 5.66 -25.80
N ASP A 677 -21.53 4.99 -25.86
CA ASP A 677 -22.44 4.95 -24.72
C ASP A 677 -21.91 4.01 -23.64
N ALA A 678 -22.18 4.34 -22.37
CA ALA A 678 -22.02 3.42 -21.24
C ALA A 678 -23.33 2.62 -21.02
N PRO A 679 -23.30 1.27 -20.99
CA PRO A 679 -22.12 0.41 -21.14
C PRO A 679 -21.67 0.28 -22.60
N PHE A 680 -20.36 0.12 -22.82
CA PHE A 680 -19.76 0.05 -24.14
C PHE A 680 -20.43 -1.02 -25.02
N SER A 681 -21.05 -0.57 -26.12
CA SER A 681 -21.78 -1.43 -27.06
C SER A 681 -20.99 -1.79 -28.33
N GLY A 682 -19.70 -1.45 -28.36
CA GLY A 682 -18.84 -1.65 -29.52
C GLY A 682 -18.71 -0.42 -30.41
N TYR A 683 -18.01 -0.59 -31.54
CA TYR A 683 -17.86 0.45 -32.55
C TYR A 683 -19.19 0.75 -33.25
N GLN A 684 -19.54 2.04 -33.40
CA GLN A 684 -20.76 2.48 -34.06
C GLN A 684 -20.45 3.21 -35.38
N ALA A 685 -20.76 2.55 -36.50
CA ALA A 685 -20.56 3.12 -37.83
C ALA A 685 -21.41 4.39 -38.02
N GLY A 686 -20.76 5.54 -38.14
CA GLY A 686 -21.40 6.85 -38.28
C GLY A 686 -21.04 7.86 -37.20
N ASN A 687 -20.44 7.40 -36.09
CA ASN A 687 -20.01 8.26 -34.98
C ASN A 687 -18.53 8.67 -35.08
N ASP A 688 -17.88 8.36 -36.21
CA ASP A 688 -16.48 8.65 -36.45
C ASP A 688 -16.23 10.15 -36.59
N ALA A 689 -15.45 10.69 -35.67
CA ALA A 689 -14.84 12.02 -35.77
C ALA A 689 -13.37 11.86 -36.18
N GLY A 690 -13.06 12.21 -37.44
CA GLY A 690 -11.70 12.20 -38.00
C GLY A 690 -11.69 12.24 -39.53
N PRO A 691 -10.50 12.18 -40.17
CA PRO A 691 -9.18 12.02 -39.54
C PRO A 691 -8.83 13.24 -38.68
N LEU A 692 -8.34 12.99 -37.45
CA LEU A 692 -7.97 14.03 -36.49
C LEU A 692 -6.56 14.57 -36.71
N ASN A 693 -5.69 13.73 -37.27
CA ASN A 693 -4.31 14.03 -37.59
C ASN A 693 -4.16 14.56 -39.02
N SER A 694 -3.18 15.44 -39.23
CA SER A 694 -2.76 15.89 -40.57
C SER A 694 -1.51 15.16 -41.07
N THR A 695 -0.66 14.72 -40.15
CA THR A 695 0.49 13.85 -40.40
C THR A 695 0.06 12.40 -40.20
N ALA A 696 0.23 11.55 -41.23
CA ALA A 696 -0.14 10.14 -41.13
C ALA A 696 0.55 9.46 -39.94
N ALA A 697 -0.21 8.75 -39.12
CA ALA A 697 0.26 8.07 -37.94
C ALA A 697 0.93 6.73 -38.27
N LEU A 698 1.93 6.36 -37.46
CA LEU A 698 2.45 5.00 -37.42
C LEU A 698 1.45 4.06 -36.77
N ARG A 699 1.63 2.75 -36.99
CA ARG A 699 0.90 1.70 -36.28
C ARG A 699 1.37 1.58 -34.82
N ALA A 700 1.15 2.61 -34.03
CA ALA A 700 1.44 2.67 -32.59
C ALA A 700 0.17 3.03 -31.84
N VAL A 701 -0.03 2.47 -30.64
CA VAL A 701 -1.21 2.77 -29.83
C VAL A 701 -1.17 4.25 -29.41
N PRO A 702 -2.19 5.07 -29.74
CA PRO A 702 -2.24 6.45 -29.29
C PRO A 702 -2.43 6.51 -27.77
N SER A 703 -1.77 7.46 -27.12
CA SER A 703 -1.92 7.71 -25.69
C SER A 703 -2.98 8.77 -25.45
N VAL A 704 -3.87 8.56 -24.48
CA VAL A 704 -4.96 9.48 -24.14
C VAL A 704 -4.85 9.87 -22.67
N PHE A 705 -4.95 11.15 -22.36
CA PHE A 705 -4.92 11.66 -20.99
C PHE A 705 -5.81 12.89 -20.83
N THR A 706 -6.20 13.19 -19.59
CA THR A 706 -7.16 14.26 -19.30
C THR A 706 -6.57 15.21 -18.26
N LEU A 707 -6.58 16.48 -18.60
CA LEU A 707 -6.19 17.57 -17.72
C LEU A 707 -7.40 18.46 -17.42
N GLU A 708 -7.25 19.39 -16.47
CA GLU A 708 -8.32 20.34 -16.10
C GLU A 708 -8.85 21.15 -17.30
N ASN A 709 -8.05 21.31 -18.37
CA ASN A 709 -8.40 22.02 -19.60
C ASN A 709 -8.96 21.11 -20.73
N GLY A 710 -9.01 19.79 -20.58
CA GLY A 710 -9.62 18.87 -21.54
C GLY A 710 -8.87 17.55 -21.79
N THR A 711 -9.42 16.70 -22.65
CA THR A 711 -8.80 15.46 -23.14
C THR A 711 -7.74 15.78 -24.19
N HIS A 712 -6.61 15.08 -24.15
CA HIS A 712 -5.52 15.21 -25.11
C HIS A 712 -5.17 13.83 -25.67
N ILE A 713 -4.80 13.79 -26.95
CA ILE A 713 -4.39 12.56 -27.62
C ILE A 713 -2.96 12.75 -28.14
N ALA A 714 -2.04 11.90 -27.70
CA ALA A 714 -0.69 11.85 -28.22
C ALA A 714 -0.54 10.66 -29.20
N TYR A 715 0.14 10.90 -30.32
CA TYR A 715 0.39 9.87 -31.32
C TYR A 715 1.75 10.05 -32.01
N LEU A 716 2.26 8.98 -32.62
CA LEU A 716 3.50 9.02 -33.40
C LEU A 716 3.23 9.17 -34.89
N GLY A 717 3.84 10.19 -35.48
CA GLY A 717 3.82 10.41 -36.92
C GLY A 717 4.77 9.45 -37.66
N THR A 718 4.48 9.24 -38.94
CA THR A 718 5.33 8.47 -39.88
C THR A 718 6.72 9.06 -40.11
N ASP A 719 6.93 10.30 -39.69
CA ASP A 719 8.21 11.00 -39.64
C ASP A 719 9.03 10.71 -38.38
N GLY A 720 8.52 9.92 -37.44
CA GLY A 720 9.19 9.57 -36.18
C GLY A 720 9.10 10.65 -35.10
N ASN A 721 8.17 11.60 -35.25
CA ASN A 721 7.91 12.64 -34.26
C ASN A 721 6.67 12.32 -33.42
N LEU A 722 6.74 12.66 -32.13
CA LEU A 722 5.61 12.68 -31.21
C LEU A 722 4.78 13.96 -31.40
N TYR A 723 3.48 13.76 -31.63
CA TYR A 723 2.49 14.81 -31.80
C TYR A 723 1.43 14.75 -30.71
N LEU A 724 0.88 15.91 -30.37
CA LEU A 724 -0.27 16.07 -29.50
C LEU A 724 -1.43 16.67 -30.30
N ILE A 725 -2.64 16.17 -30.05
CA ILE A 725 -3.89 16.70 -30.59
C ILE A 725 -4.80 17.07 -29.41
N GLU A 726 -5.26 18.32 -29.42
CA GLU A 726 -6.40 18.78 -28.63
C GLU A 726 -7.68 18.55 -29.46
N PRO A 727 -8.55 17.62 -29.09
CA PRO A 727 -9.60 17.15 -29.97
C PRO A 727 -10.83 18.07 -29.83
N GLY A 728 -10.80 19.20 -30.54
CA GLY A 728 -11.89 20.16 -30.72
C GLY A 728 -12.27 20.37 -32.20
N GLU A 729 -13.17 21.33 -32.50
CA GLU A 729 -13.67 21.60 -33.87
C GLU A 729 -12.57 21.99 -34.89
N ASN A 730 -11.36 22.32 -34.42
CA ASN A 730 -10.18 22.63 -35.24
C ASN A 730 -8.94 21.86 -34.78
N ALA A 731 -9.07 20.55 -34.51
CA ALA A 731 -7.94 19.67 -34.15
C ALA A 731 -6.78 19.83 -35.16
N ARG A 732 -5.57 20.05 -34.64
CA ARG A 732 -4.33 20.16 -35.42
C ARG A 732 -3.22 19.43 -34.68
N ASP A 733 -2.25 18.95 -35.45
CA ASP A 733 -1.05 18.34 -34.91
C ASP A 733 -0.15 19.40 -34.25
N ILE A 734 0.17 19.20 -32.97
CA ILE A 734 1.18 19.97 -32.25
C ILE A 734 2.40 19.07 -32.07
N ALA A 735 3.48 19.37 -32.76
CA ALA A 735 4.72 18.59 -32.64
C ALA A 735 5.38 18.81 -31.27
N LEU A 736 5.51 17.74 -30.49
CA LEU A 736 6.27 17.74 -29.23
C LEU A 736 7.76 17.42 -29.47
N SER A 737 8.08 16.86 -30.63
CA SER A 737 9.45 16.59 -31.05
C SER A 737 9.61 16.83 -32.55
N SER A 738 10.84 17.05 -33.00
CA SER A 738 11.18 17.27 -34.42
C SER A 738 12.40 16.45 -34.87
N THR A 739 12.87 15.53 -34.03
CA THR A 739 14.09 14.76 -34.25
C THR A 739 13.88 13.53 -35.13
N GLY A 740 12.64 13.11 -35.36
CA GLY A 740 12.27 11.91 -36.11
C GLY A 740 12.73 10.61 -35.44
N ALA A 741 13.08 10.69 -34.15
CA ALA A 741 13.75 9.63 -33.43
C ALA A 741 12.84 8.89 -32.46
N VAL A 742 11.63 9.39 -32.17
CA VAL A 742 10.71 8.78 -31.21
C VAL A 742 10.08 7.53 -31.82
N ARG A 743 10.11 6.43 -31.07
CA ARG A 743 9.66 5.11 -31.54
C ARG A 743 8.41 4.61 -30.83
N SER A 744 8.28 4.93 -29.55
CA SER A 744 7.09 4.74 -28.73
C SER A 744 6.98 5.86 -27.72
N ALA A 745 5.76 6.21 -27.29
CA ALA A 745 5.54 7.19 -26.25
C ALA A 745 4.22 6.94 -25.51
N ALA A 746 4.19 7.28 -24.22
CA ALA A 746 3.01 7.28 -23.38
C ALA A 746 3.02 8.48 -22.43
N PHE A 747 1.85 9.06 -22.19
CA PHE A 747 1.62 10.06 -21.16
C PHE A 747 0.97 9.41 -19.94
N SER A 748 1.34 9.87 -18.75
CA SER A 748 0.60 9.51 -17.55
C SER A 748 -0.80 10.13 -17.57
N PRO A 749 -1.83 9.48 -17.00
CA PRO A 749 -3.19 10.02 -16.96
C PRO A 749 -3.30 11.45 -16.42
N ASN A 750 -2.45 11.82 -15.47
CA ASN A 750 -2.37 13.18 -14.90
C ASN A 750 -1.51 14.18 -15.70
N GLY A 751 -0.92 13.76 -16.83
CA GLY A 751 -0.10 14.57 -17.73
C GLY A 751 1.23 15.07 -17.15
N ASN A 752 1.67 14.56 -16.00
CA ASN A 752 2.93 14.97 -15.36
C ASN A 752 4.15 14.22 -15.90
N LEU A 753 3.97 12.99 -16.39
CA LEU A 753 5.04 12.15 -16.87
C LEU A 753 4.87 11.82 -18.36
N VAL A 754 6.00 11.78 -19.07
CA VAL A 754 6.08 11.31 -20.47
C VAL A 754 7.13 10.22 -20.54
N ALA A 755 6.74 9.00 -20.89
CA ALA A 755 7.66 7.91 -21.16
C ALA A 755 7.83 7.74 -22.68
N PHE A 756 9.05 7.59 -23.18
CA PHE A 756 9.29 7.37 -24.61
C PHE A 756 10.58 6.58 -24.89
N THR A 757 10.64 5.96 -26.06
CA THR A 757 11.80 5.22 -26.58
C THR A 757 12.33 5.86 -27.86
N ILE A 758 13.62 5.64 -28.15
CA ILE A 758 14.31 6.27 -29.27
C ILE A 758 14.87 5.23 -30.25
N ALA A 759 14.78 5.51 -31.54
CA ALA A 759 15.36 4.70 -32.60
C ALA A 759 16.88 4.55 -32.42
N GLY A 760 17.37 3.31 -32.37
CA GLY A 760 18.80 2.99 -32.19
C GLY A 760 19.25 2.75 -30.74
N ARG A 761 18.40 3.06 -29.75
CA ARG A 761 18.55 2.73 -28.32
C ARG A 761 17.24 2.11 -27.83
N GLY A 762 16.77 1.11 -28.56
CA GLY A 762 15.47 0.50 -28.35
C GLY A 762 15.33 -0.18 -27.00
N GLU A 763 16.44 -0.51 -26.34
CA GLU A 763 16.54 -1.07 -25.01
C GLU A 763 16.31 -0.07 -23.87
N GLN A 764 16.22 1.24 -24.16
CA GLN A 764 16.08 2.29 -23.14
C GLN A 764 14.70 2.93 -23.15
N ILE A 765 14.19 3.19 -21.95
CA ILE A 765 12.99 3.98 -21.69
C ILE A 765 13.41 5.30 -21.04
N HIS A 766 13.01 6.42 -21.62
CA HIS A 766 13.23 7.74 -21.04
C HIS A 766 11.92 8.21 -20.41
N VAL A 767 11.93 8.49 -19.10
CA VAL A 767 10.80 9.03 -18.36
C VAL A 767 11.09 10.48 -18.01
N LEU A 768 10.32 11.39 -18.59
CA LEU A 768 10.38 12.82 -18.37
C LEU A 768 9.32 13.22 -17.34
N ASP A 769 9.75 13.81 -16.23
CA ASP A 769 8.87 14.57 -15.33
C ASP A 769 8.81 16.02 -15.81
N VAL A 770 7.65 16.38 -16.37
CA VAL A 770 7.42 17.72 -16.93
C VAL A 770 7.39 18.77 -15.81
N GLY A 771 6.89 18.42 -14.63
CA GLY A 771 6.76 19.31 -13.47
C GLY A 771 8.08 19.59 -12.75
N ALA A 772 8.91 18.56 -12.62
CA ALA A 772 10.25 18.64 -12.01
C ALA A 772 11.35 19.02 -13.01
N GLU A 773 11.05 19.08 -14.31
CA GLU A 773 12.00 19.38 -15.40
C GLU A 773 13.21 18.44 -15.41
N SER A 774 12.95 17.18 -15.09
CA SER A 774 13.97 16.14 -14.97
C SER A 774 13.63 14.94 -15.84
N THR A 775 14.65 14.28 -16.37
CA THR A 775 14.50 13.05 -17.13
C THR A 775 15.34 11.96 -16.51
N THR A 776 14.72 10.80 -16.31
CA THR A 776 15.40 9.59 -15.89
C THR A 776 15.37 8.60 -17.04
N SER A 777 16.53 8.01 -17.36
CA SER A 777 16.65 7.00 -18.41
C SER A 777 16.88 5.64 -17.77
N TYR A 778 16.08 4.66 -18.16
CA TYR A 778 16.14 3.30 -17.66
C TYR A 778 16.58 2.40 -18.81
N THR A 779 17.62 1.61 -18.60
CA THR A 779 17.96 0.52 -19.53
C THR A 779 17.18 -0.71 -19.11
N VAL A 780 16.41 -1.29 -20.03
CA VAL A 780 15.60 -2.47 -19.76
C VAL A 780 16.47 -3.70 -19.89
N GLU A 781 16.62 -4.41 -18.77
CA GLU A 781 17.36 -5.66 -18.68
C GLU A 781 16.38 -6.80 -18.38
N LEU A 782 16.62 -7.98 -18.94
CA LEU A 782 15.86 -9.19 -18.60
C LEU A 782 16.52 -9.89 -17.41
N PRO A 783 15.75 -10.55 -16.52
CA PRO A 783 16.35 -11.39 -15.50
C PRO A 783 17.08 -12.57 -16.16
N ASN A 784 18.35 -12.78 -15.78
CA ASN A 784 19.21 -13.79 -16.40
C ASN A 784 19.02 -15.16 -15.71
N PHE A 785 18.21 -16.05 -16.29
CA PHE A 785 17.84 -17.34 -15.69
C PHE A 785 18.72 -18.55 -16.11
N GLN A 786 19.95 -18.36 -16.60
CA GLN A 786 20.84 -19.47 -16.99
C GLN A 786 22.14 -19.56 -16.18
N GLN A 787 22.39 -20.72 -15.57
CA GLN A 787 23.64 -21.11 -14.87
C GLN A 787 24.70 -21.76 -15.81
N SER A 788 24.77 -21.41 -17.10
CA SER A 788 25.78 -21.97 -18.01
C SER A 788 26.37 -20.91 -18.94
N GLU A 789 27.66 -20.59 -18.77
CA GLU A 789 28.43 -19.56 -19.48
C GLU A 789 28.70 -19.83 -20.98
N THR A 790 27.95 -20.71 -21.67
CA THR A 790 28.28 -21.08 -23.06
C THR A 790 27.16 -20.94 -24.11
N SER A 791 26.04 -20.29 -23.80
CA SER A 791 25.06 -19.88 -24.82
C SER A 791 24.63 -18.43 -24.59
N GLY A 792 24.80 -17.56 -25.59
CA GLY A 792 24.71 -16.10 -25.45
C GLY A 792 23.39 -15.61 -24.83
N ALA A 793 23.51 -14.65 -23.90
CA ALA A 793 22.38 -14.10 -23.16
C ALA A 793 21.33 -13.47 -24.10
N ALA A 794 20.06 -13.63 -23.76
CA ALA A 794 18.95 -12.99 -24.44
C ALA A 794 19.07 -11.47 -24.32
N GLN A 795 19.12 -10.75 -25.44
CA GLN A 795 19.26 -9.29 -25.42
C GLN A 795 17.92 -8.63 -25.74
N VAL A 796 17.54 -7.64 -24.92
CA VAL A 796 16.46 -6.71 -25.25
C VAL A 796 16.92 -5.87 -26.44
N ARG A 797 16.13 -5.90 -27.52
CA ARG A 797 16.44 -5.17 -28.76
C ARG A 797 15.59 -3.94 -28.93
N LEU A 798 14.35 -3.98 -28.44
CA LEU A 798 13.39 -2.89 -28.59
C LEU A 798 12.33 -2.97 -27.49
N VAL A 799 12.00 -1.84 -26.89
CA VAL A 799 10.78 -1.59 -26.12
C VAL A 799 9.79 -0.92 -27.07
N ASP A 800 8.63 -1.56 -27.26
CA ASP A 800 7.67 -1.15 -28.30
C ASP A 800 6.41 -0.52 -27.71
N SER A 801 5.60 -1.24 -26.94
CA SER A 801 4.41 -0.65 -26.32
C SER A 801 4.77 0.02 -24.99
N LEU A 802 4.19 1.20 -24.71
CA LEU A 802 4.32 1.91 -23.44
C LEU A 802 2.92 2.33 -22.99
N SER A 803 2.59 2.18 -21.71
CA SER A 803 1.36 2.73 -21.12
C SER A 803 1.53 2.94 -19.63
N PHE A 804 1.08 4.07 -19.10
CA PHE A 804 0.99 4.26 -17.66
C PHE A 804 -0.25 3.56 -17.09
N ASP A 805 -0.19 3.22 -15.80
CA ASP A 805 -1.38 2.87 -15.03
C ASP A 805 -2.26 4.09 -14.76
N TYR A 806 -3.51 3.85 -14.36
CA TYR A 806 -4.49 4.91 -14.13
C TYR A 806 -4.06 5.90 -13.00
N ALA A 807 -3.27 5.43 -12.03
CA ALA A 807 -2.77 6.23 -10.91
C ALA A 807 -1.58 7.13 -11.29
N SER A 808 -1.02 6.98 -12.50
CA SER A 808 0.20 7.66 -12.93
C SER A 808 1.45 7.29 -12.11
N GLU A 809 1.45 6.09 -11.50
CA GLU A 809 2.52 5.61 -10.62
C GLU A 809 3.37 4.51 -11.25
N LYS A 810 2.82 3.75 -12.21
CA LYS A 810 3.49 2.62 -12.85
C LYS A 810 3.49 2.77 -14.37
N LEU A 811 4.58 2.33 -15.01
CA LEU A 811 4.71 2.25 -16.47
C LEU A 811 4.75 0.78 -16.88
N ILE A 812 3.88 0.38 -17.82
CA ILE A 812 3.76 -0.95 -18.40
C ILE A 812 4.31 -0.90 -19.82
N PHE A 813 5.07 -1.92 -20.24
CA PHE A 813 5.69 -1.94 -21.56
C PHE A 813 5.98 -3.34 -22.10
N ASP A 814 6.02 -3.50 -23.42
CA ASP A 814 6.44 -4.75 -24.07
C ASP A 814 7.85 -4.65 -24.65
N VAL A 815 8.57 -5.78 -24.64
CA VAL A 815 9.92 -5.88 -25.18
C VAL A 815 10.05 -6.93 -26.27
N LEU A 816 10.83 -6.61 -27.30
CA LEU A 816 11.35 -7.56 -28.28
C LEU A 816 12.71 -8.07 -27.82
N VAL A 817 12.80 -9.37 -27.66
CA VAL A 817 14.02 -10.06 -27.23
C VAL A 817 14.51 -10.95 -28.35
N CYS A 818 15.81 -10.98 -28.59
CA CYS A 818 16.39 -11.95 -29.52
C CYS A 818 17.40 -12.85 -28.81
N THR A 819 17.31 -14.15 -29.09
CA THR A 819 18.24 -15.16 -28.60
C THR A 819 19.08 -15.73 -29.74
N PRO A 820 20.38 -15.99 -29.52
CA PRO A 820 21.17 -16.76 -30.46
C PRO A 820 20.70 -18.23 -30.46
N LEU A 821 20.52 -18.83 -31.64
CA LEU A 821 20.20 -20.26 -31.73
C LEU A 821 21.41 -21.13 -31.32
N PRO A 822 21.21 -22.21 -30.56
CA PRO A 822 22.30 -23.13 -30.21
C PRO A 822 22.93 -23.73 -31.47
N ASN A 823 24.26 -23.68 -31.57
CA ASN A 823 25.07 -24.20 -32.68
C ASN A 823 24.94 -23.50 -34.05
N SER A 824 24.50 -22.24 -34.11
CA SER A 824 24.83 -21.39 -35.27
C SER A 824 26.18 -20.70 -35.04
N PRO A 825 27.12 -20.73 -36.00
CA PRO A 825 28.43 -20.10 -35.84
C PRO A 825 28.35 -18.57 -35.74
#